data_AF-A0A2M9ZQT0-F1
#
_entry.id   AF-A0A2M9ZQT0-F1
#
_cell.length_a   1.000
_cell.length_b   1.000
_cell.length_c   1.000
_cell.angle_alpha   90.00
_cell.angle_beta   90.00
_cell.angle_gamma   90.00
#
_symmetry.space_group_name_H-M   'P 1'
#
loop_
_entity.id
_entity.type
_entity.pdbx_description
1 polymer ?
#
loop_
_entity_poly.entity_id
_entity_poly.type
_entity_poly.pdbx_seq_one_letter_code
_entity_poly.pdbx_strand_id
1 'polypeptide(L)'
;MENVLESRETKEFKAPRSWIDYAPELDAADAEQLSRYLSDIGQVFRNVQSVDFLEAAPLLAQELPFRLREYIHKVRLKQRPAVFVIPALNVIGRTGILTPKDWKDVQSPSPTHHAEIFLTLVASLLGDVFGWTTQQDGRYVHDVLPMKGLENEQVGWSSLTQLSWHTEDAFHPNRADYLALLCLRNIDGVATTLCSVTDLDLPVDVKEILWQERFYIRPDQSHTAKHNSTARGLFEKIEQMNRDPEPVSLLFGNPNHPYIRIDPDYMMAIPGDAEAERALSVVVDQINRNLYDLALREGDLVVIDNLQVVHGRRAFKARFDGYDRWLKRVNIKRDLRQAAAALDQGGRLMTTISKTSEQKSIVAREADLVEAVQPIRGLALATSVQHFFSKGIYDLLASSQGRRWSLEELAKELKFDADRLRGLLRFLRNEGFIEGLDGKLNLTEKAHRWSVYRAWYEMMVGGYAETFVSMGDALAEGTPPAPRDGKLVGKGSCGISMHDSIPIVRRLLSTLDEPPKLVVDLGCGSGSYLTEICKLYKDTKAIGIEPDLGGCLAAQEHIAECGMSDRIEIVHADAIDYIQKMETPPDLILLCFVIHEVLGQSGEERVMQMLQAAMNGGPNQRLVIIDIDYLIDDPSVMSHKLAEGYYNAYFLLHPFTSQKLETQSYWDDLFARCGFEIEAKQTTDPSLDSTNIELGWMLRRKK
;
A
#
# COMPACT_ATOMS: atom_id res chain seq x y z
N MET A 1 48.05 2.70 -37.52
CA MET A 1 47.58 1.32 -37.69
C MET A 1 48.30 0.48 -36.66
N GLU A 2 47.52 -0.32 -35.95
CA GLU A 2 47.91 -1.49 -35.14
C GLU A 2 48.43 -1.33 -33.70
N ASN A 3 47.73 -2.13 -32.87
CA ASN A 3 48.16 -2.85 -31.67
C ASN A 3 48.10 -2.13 -30.32
N VAL A 4 46.90 -2.12 -29.76
CA VAL A 4 46.70 -2.36 -28.32
C VAL A 4 46.08 -3.74 -28.17
N LEU A 5 46.92 -4.73 -27.86
CA LEU A 5 46.51 -6.05 -27.38
C LEU A 5 46.08 -5.90 -25.93
N GLU A 6 44.78 -5.90 -25.67
CA GLU A 6 44.22 -6.08 -24.33
C GLU A 6 44.58 -7.47 -23.79
N SER A 7 45.16 -7.47 -22.60
CA SER A 7 45.43 -8.63 -21.77
C SER A 7 44.13 -9.38 -21.47
N ARG A 8 43.93 -10.53 -22.13
CA ARG A 8 42.99 -11.55 -21.65
C ARG A 8 43.53 -12.13 -20.36
N GLU A 9 42.99 -11.71 -19.22
CA GLU A 9 43.12 -12.44 -17.97
C GLU A 9 42.61 -13.87 -18.19
N THR A 10 43.52 -14.82 -18.12
CA THR A 10 43.21 -16.24 -18.01
C THR A 10 42.50 -16.48 -16.69
N LYS A 11 41.18 -16.73 -16.73
CA LYS A 11 40.42 -17.24 -15.59
C LYS A 11 41.06 -18.54 -15.10
N GLU A 12 41.77 -18.50 -13.98
CA GLU A 12 42.17 -19.69 -13.24
C GLU A 12 40.91 -20.46 -12.82
N PHE A 13 40.66 -21.60 -13.45
CA PHE A 13 39.63 -22.52 -12.99
C PHE A 13 40.10 -23.11 -11.65
N LYS A 14 39.42 -22.76 -10.55
CA LYS A 14 39.60 -23.44 -9.25
C LYS A 14 39.42 -24.95 -9.47
N ALA A 15 40.29 -25.76 -8.87
CA ALA A 15 40.22 -27.21 -8.94
C ALA A 15 38.82 -27.73 -8.56
N PRO A 16 38.34 -28.84 -9.15
CA PRO A 16 37.02 -29.38 -8.86
C PRO A 16 36.87 -29.66 -7.36
N ARG A 17 35.79 -29.10 -6.78
CA ARG A 17 35.47 -29.26 -5.36
C ARG A 17 34.96 -30.68 -5.10
N SER A 18 35.40 -31.31 -4.01
CA SER A 18 35.02 -32.69 -3.67
C SER A 18 33.53 -32.89 -3.35
N TRP A 19 32.79 -31.80 -3.16
CA TRP A 19 31.34 -31.79 -2.90
C TRP A 19 30.50 -31.50 -4.15
N ILE A 20 31.12 -31.37 -5.33
CA ILE A 20 30.46 -31.29 -6.64
C ILE A 20 30.82 -32.55 -7.44
N ASP A 21 29.84 -33.17 -8.08
CA ASP A 21 30.06 -34.33 -8.97
C ASP A 21 29.14 -34.28 -10.20
N TYR A 22 29.39 -35.18 -11.15
CA TYR A 22 28.52 -35.39 -12.31
C TYR A 22 27.89 -36.77 -12.25
N ALA A 23 26.59 -36.84 -12.51
CA ALA A 23 25.89 -38.11 -12.65
C ALA A 23 26.43 -38.89 -13.87
N PRO A 24 26.35 -40.23 -13.86
CA PRO A 24 26.75 -41.04 -15.02
C PRO A 24 26.04 -40.58 -16.29
N GLU A 25 26.79 -40.39 -17.37
CA GLU A 25 26.19 -40.12 -18.68
C GLU A 25 25.28 -41.29 -19.10
N LEU A 26 24.09 -40.95 -19.59
CA LEU A 26 23.22 -41.92 -20.24
C LEU A 26 23.79 -42.26 -21.61
N ASP A 27 23.81 -43.55 -21.95
CA ASP A 27 24.15 -43.93 -23.31
C ASP A 27 23.05 -43.50 -24.29
N ALA A 28 23.36 -43.55 -25.60
CA ALA A 28 22.46 -43.05 -26.62
C ALA A 28 21.11 -43.80 -26.66
N ALA A 29 21.11 -45.09 -26.32
CA ALA A 29 19.90 -45.90 -26.33
C ALA A 29 19.01 -45.58 -25.12
N ASP A 30 19.60 -45.47 -23.93
CA ASP A 30 18.91 -45.04 -22.71
C ASP A 30 18.35 -43.61 -22.86
N ALA A 31 19.12 -42.70 -23.46
CA ALA A 31 18.68 -41.32 -23.69
C ALA A 31 17.50 -41.26 -24.68
N GLU A 32 17.56 -42.01 -25.78
CA GLU A 32 16.47 -42.07 -26.76
C GLU A 32 15.21 -42.72 -26.18
N GLN A 33 15.36 -43.83 -25.43
CA GLN A 33 14.26 -44.49 -24.75
C GLN A 33 13.60 -43.56 -23.73
N LEU A 34 14.41 -42.85 -22.94
CA LEU A 34 13.91 -41.89 -21.97
C LEU A 34 13.19 -40.72 -22.66
N SER A 35 13.73 -40.18 -23.75
CA SER A 35 13.06 -39.13 -24.53
C SER A 35 11.68 -39.58 -25.06
N ARG A 36 11.55 -40.82 -25.55
CA ARG A 36 10.25 -41.37 -25.96
C ARG A 36 9.30 -41.52 -24.77
N TYR A 37 9.80 -42.03 -23.65
CA TYR A 37 9.00 -42.18 -22.43
C TYR A 37 8.46 -40.84 -21.90
N LEU A 38 9.29 -39.80 -21.89
CA LEU A 38 8.86 -38.44 -21.53
C LEU A 38 7.80 -37.89 -22.51
N SER A 39 7.90 -38.23 -23.80
CA SER A 39 6.89 -37.87 -24.79
C SER A 39 5.55 -38.57 -24.53
N ASP A 40 5.58 -39.85 -24.15
CA ASP A 40 4.38 -40.62 -23.79
C ASP A 40 3.71 -40.03 -22.53
N ILE A 41 4.50 -39.67 -21.50
CA ILE A 41 3.99 -38.97 -20.32
C ILE A 41 3.34 -37.65 -20.71
N GLY A 42 3.97 -36.85 -21.59
CA GLY A 42 3.44 -35.56 -22.03
C GLY A 42 2.14 -35.66 -22.83
N GLN A 43 1.85 -36.80 -23.45
CA GLN A 43 0.55 -37.05 -24.09
C GLN A 43 -0.57 -37.23 -23.06
N VAL A 44 -0.25 -37.85 -21.91
CA VAL A 44 -1.19 -38.09 -20.80
C VAL A 44 -1.35 -36.84 -19.94
N PHE A 45 -0.24 -36.23 -19.53
CA PHE A 45 -0.19 -35.12 -18.59
C PHE A 45 0.18 -33.81 -19.29
N ARG A 46 -0.76 -33.22 -20.05
CA ARG A 46 -0.51 -31.98 -20.82
C ARG A 46 -0.11 -30.75 -19.98
N ASN A 47 -0.33 -30.79 -18.67
CA ASN A 47 0.03 -29.72 -17.75
C ASN A 47 0.89 -30.27 -16.60
N VAL A 48 2.20 -29.99 -16.62
CA VAL A 48 3.13 -30.39 -15.54
C VAL A 48 2.88 -29.66 -14.22
N GLN A 49 2.07 -28.59 -14.24
CA GLN A 49 1.68 -27.85 -13.05
C GLN A 49 0.44 -28.48 -12.38
N SER A 50 -0.12 -29.57 -12.92
CA SER A 50 -1.29 -30.22 -12.31
C SER A 50 -0.88 -31.08 -11.12
N VAL A 51 -1.74 -31.11 -10.09
CA VAL A 51 -1.56 -31.99 -8.93
C VAL A 51 -1.54 -33.46 -9.36
N ASP A 52 -2.40 -33.86 -10.28
CA ASP A 52 -2.44 -35.23 -10.82
C ASP A 52 -1.07 -35.70 -11.37
N PHE A 53 -0.35 -34.83 -12.08
CA PHE A 53 0.99 -35.17 -12.56
C PHE A 53 1.99 -35.30 -11.41
N LEU A 54 1.97 -34.37 -10.46
CA LEU A 54 2.87 -34.41 -9.30
C LEU A 54 2.63 -35.61 -8.39
N GLU A 55 1.39 -36.09 -8.28
CA GLU A 55 1.05 -37.31 -7.57
C GLU A 55 1.53 -38.57 -8.30
N ALA A 56 1.48 -38.56 -9.64
CA ALA A 56 1.98 -39.67 -10.46
C ALA A 56 3.51 -39.70 -10.59
N ALA A 57 4.17 -38.54 -10.52
CA ALA A 57 5.59 -38.38 -10.81
C ALA A 57 6.53 -39.31 -10.01
N PRO A 58 6.34 -39.56 -8.69
CA PRO A 58 7.20 -40.49 -7.95
C PRO A 58 7.16 -41.93 -8.47
N LEU A 59 6.00 -42.39 -8.95
CA LEU A 59 5.84 -43.70 -9.56
C LEU A 59 6.45 -43.71 -10.97
N LEU A 60 6.13 -42.70 -11.79
CA LEU A 60 6.66 -42.56 -13.15
C LEU A 60 8.19 -42.47 -13.16
N ALA A 61 8.78 -41.85 -12.14
CA ALA A 61 10.23 -41.70 -11.97
C ALA A 61 10.94 -43.04 -11.76
N GLN A 62 10.24 -44.12 -11.37
CA GLN A 62 10.84 -45.45 -11.22
C GLN A 62 11.24 -46.08 -12.56
N GLU A 63 10.69 -45.59 -13.66
CA GLU A 63 11.03 -46.02 -15.03
C GLU A 63 12.22 -45.26 -15.63
N LEU A 64 12.79 -44.29 -14.90
CA LEU A 64 14.06 -43.66 -15.31
C LEU A 64 15.18 -44.70 -15.40
N PRO A 65 16.23 -44.49 -16.20
CA PRO A 65 17.34 -45.43 -16.35
C PRO A 65 17.93 -45.84 -14.99
N PHE A 66 18.15 -47.15 -14.80
CA PHE A 66 18.56 -47.71 -13.51
C PHE A 66 19.80 -47.02 -12.93
N ARG A 67 20.81 -46.74 -13.77
CA ARG A 67 22.05 -46.09 -13.32
C ARG A 67 21.82 -44.68 -12.76
N LEU A 68 20.91 -43.92 -13.36
CA LEU A 68 20.54 -42.58 -12.88
C LEU A 68 19.81 -42.67 -11.53
N ARG A 69 18.83 -43.58 -11.42
CA ARG A 69 18.12 -43.83 -10.16
C ARG A 69 19.05 -44.29 -9.06
N GLU A 70 19.94 -45.23 -9.35
CA GLU A 70 20.92 -45.75 -8.41
C GLU A 70 21.86 -44.65 -7.89
N TYR A 71 22.34 -43.79 -8.79
CA TYR A 71 23.17 -42.65 -8.43
C TYR A 71 22.43 -41.68 -7.49
N ILE A 72 21.26 -41.20 -7.89
CA ILE A 72 20.47 -40.24 -7.09
C ILE A 72 20.09 -40.83 -5.73
N HIS A 73 19.73 -42.12 -5.70
CA HIS A 73 19.44 -42.81 -4.44
C HIS A 73 20.66 -42.86 -3.52
N LYS A 74 21.86 -43.16 -4.05
CA LYS A 74 23.12 -43.13 -3.28
C LYS A 74 23.41 -41.73 -2.74
N VAL A 75 23.21 -40.68 -3.54
CA VAL A 75 23.39 -39.29 -3.10
C VAL A 75 22.41 -38.95 -1.97
N ARG A 76 21.12 -39.23 -2.14
CA ARG A 76 20.07 -38.97 -1.13
C ARG A 76 20.35 -39.66 0.21
N LEU A 77 20.87 -40.88 0.18
CA LEU A 77 21.21 -41.66 1.38
C LEU A 77 22.49 -41.16 2.06
N LYS A 78 23.53 -40.85 1.27
CA LYS A 78 24.84 -40.46 1.80
C LYS A 78 24.97 -38.96 2.04
N GLN A 79 24.03 -38.15 1.53
CA GLN A 79 24.05 -36.69 1.52
C GLN A 79 25.34 -36.11 0.90
N ARG A 80 25.90 -36.83 -0.08
CA ARG A 80 27.10 -36.44 -0.82
C ARG A 80 27.11 -37.04 -2.24
N PRO A 81 27.62 -36.31 -3.24
CA PRO A 81 28.05 -34.89 -3.19
C PRO A 81 26.89 -33.95 -2.80
N ALA A 82 27.21 -32.76 -2.30
CA ALA A 82 26.21 -31.76 -1.93
C ALA A 82 25.62 -31.04 -3.16
N VAL A 83 26.34 -31.09 -4.30
CA VAL A 83 25.85 -30.64 -5.60
C VAL A 83 26.17 -31.71 -6.64
N PHE A 84 25.21 -32.03 -7.51
CA PHE A 84 25.50 -32.88 -8.67
C PHE A 84 24.82 -32.38 -9.94
N VAL A 85 25.46 -32.63 -11.07
CA VAL A 85 24.98 -32.22 -12.40
C VAL A 85 24.63 -33.45 -13.23
N ILE A 86 23.45 -33.45 -13.86
CA ILE A 86 23.00 -34.46 -14.82
C ILE A 86 22.99 -33.80 -16.21
N PRO A 87 23.87 -34.23 -17.14
CA PRO A 87 23.79 -33.81 -18.54
C PRO A 87 22.56 -34.44 -19.21
N ALA A 88 21.55 -33.63 -19.51
CA ALA A 88 20.25 -34.11 -20.01
C ALA A 88 19.93 -33.65 -21.44
N LEU A 89 20.86 -32.97 -22.13
CA LEU A 89 20.60 -32.40 -23.46
C LEU A 89 20.11 -33.44 -24.49
N ASN A 90 20.70 -34.65 -24.47
CA ASN A 90 20.32 -35.75 -25.36
C ASN A 90 18.96 -36.37 -25.01
N VAL A 91 18.42 -36.08 -23.82
CA VAL A 91 17.12 -36.55 -23.36
C VAL A 91 16.04 -35.52 -23.66
N ILE A 92 16.25 -34.26 -23.27
CA ILE A 92 15.21 -33.22 -23.36
C ILE A 92 15.19 -32.50 -24.72
N GLY A 93 16.30 -32.56 -25.47
CA GLY A 93 16.48 -31.82 -26.72
C GLY A 93 16.80 -30.33 -26.51
N ARG A 94 17.22 -29.66 -27.59
CA ARG A 94 17.42 -28.20 -27.58
C ARG A 94 16.09 -27.48 -27.65
N THR A 95 15.92 -26.42 -26.86
CA THR A 95 14.70 -25.61 -26.96
C THR A 95 14.75 -24.71 -28.19
N GLY A 96 13.81 -24.93 -29.13
CA GLY A 96 13.57 -24.04 -30.27
C GLY A 96 12.79 -22.78 -29.91
N ILE A 97 12.40 -22.63 -28.64
CA ILE A 97 11.52 -21.58 -28.15
C ILE A 97 12.38 -20.42 -27.63
N LEU A 98 12.00 -19.19 -27.99
CA LEU A 98 12.63 -17.99 -27.48
C LEU A 98 12.38 -17.89 -25.97
N THR A 99 13.38 -17.42 -25.23
CA THR A 99 13.27 -17.08 -23.82
C THR A 99 12.13 -16.08 -23.64
N PRO A 100 11.10 -16.40 -22.84
CA PRO A 100 9.99 -15.49 -22.56
C PRO A 100 10.46 -14.16 -21.96
N LYS A 101 9.67 -13.09 -22.14
CA LYS A 101 9.97 -11.78 -21.53
C LYS A 101 9.57 -11.73 -20.06
N ASP A 102 8.51 -12.44 -19.71
CA ASP A 102 8.00 -12.61 -18.36
C ASP A 102 7.65 -14.09 -18.14
N TRP A 103 7.76 -14.59 -16.91
CA TRP A 103 7.29 -15.94 -16.57
C TRP A 103 5.78 -16.10 -16.79
N LYS A 104 5.01 -15.00 -16.74
CA LYS A 104 3.58 -14.94 -17.07
C LYS A 104 3.29 -15.25 -18.54
N ASP A 105 4.23 -14.99 -19.44
CA ASP A 105 4.08 -15.21 -20.88
C ASP A 105 4.24 -16.69 -21.28
N VAL A 106 4.65 -17.56 -20.34
CA VAL A 106 4.78 -19.00 -20.59
C VAL A 106 3.40 -19.60 -20.82
N GLN A 107 3.19 -20.09 -22.05
CA GLN A 107 1.93 -20.68 -22.48
C GLN A 107 1.62 -21.99 -21.75
N SER A 108 0.33 -22.34 -21.69
CA SER A 108 -0.14 -23.66 -21.27
C SER A 108 -0.89 -24.31 -22.44
N PRO A 109 -0.50 -25.52 -22.90
CA PRO A 109 0.60 -26.35 -22.41
C PRO A 109 1.98 -25.71 -22.66
N SER A 110 2.92 -25.94 -21.74
CA SER A 110 4.27 -25.36 -21.81
C SER A 110 4.99 -25.82 -23.08
N PRO A 111 5.62 -24.93 -23.85
CA PRO A 111 6.38 -25.35 -25.02
C PRO A 111 7.73 -26.00 -24.64
N THR A 112 8.09 -25.97 -23.35
CA THR A 112 9.23 -26.69 -22.76
C THR A 112 8.81 -27.91 -21.95
N HIS A 113 7.60 -28.41 -22.18
CA HIS A 113 6.96 -29.50 -21.44
C HIS A 113 7.88 -30.70 -21.16
N HIS A 114 8.61 -31.14 -22.19
CA HIS A 114 9.50 -32.29 -22.15
C HIS A 114 10.62 -32.14 -21.09
N ALA A 115 11.18 -30.93 -21.01
CA ALA A 115 12.20 -30.58 -20.02
C ALA A 115 11.62 -30.48 -18.61
N GLU A 116 10.39 -29.97 -18.47
CA GLU A 116 9.71 -29.84 -17.18
C GLU A 116 9.31 -31.21 -16.61
N ILE A 117 8.85 -32.16 -17.44
CA ILE A 117 8.60 -33.55 -17.01
C ILE A 117 9.90 -34.15 -16.49
N PHE A 118 10.98 -34.08 -17.27
CA PHE A 118 12.27 -34.66 -16.86
C PHE A 118 12.75 -34.09 -15.52
N LEU A 119 12.69 -32.76 -15.35
CA LEU A 119 13.03 -32.07 -14.11
C LEU A 119 12.22 -32.61 -12.92
N THR A 120 10.90 -32.69 -13.06
CA THR A 120 10.01 -33.16 -12.01
C THR A 120 10.24 -34.63 -11.65
N LEU A 121 10.44 -35.51 -12.63
CA LEU A 121 10.71 -36.94 -12.37
C LEU A 121 12.03 -37.14 -11.62
N VAL A 122 13.10 -36.44 -12.02
CA VAL A 122 14.40 -36.48 -11.31
C VAL A 122 14.23 -35.96 -9.88
N ALA A 123 13.53 -34.84 -9.71
CA ALA A 123 13.23 -34.27 -8.40
C ALA A 123 12.45 -35.24 -7.50
N SER A 124 11.49 -35.99 -8.06
CA SER A 124 10.69 -36.98 -7.34
C SER A 124 11.49 -38.17 -6.78
N LEU A 125 12.72 -38.43 -7.27
CA LEU A 125 13.61 -39.45 -6.69
C LEU A 125 14.24 -38.98 -5.36
N LEU A 126 14.36 -37.66 -5.16
CA LEU A 126 14.95 -37.04 -3.98
C LEU A 126 13.92 -36.80 -2.86
N GLY A 127 12.69 -36.45 -3.24
CA GLY A 127 11.60 -36.14 -2.32
C GLY A 127 10.36 -35.72 -3.09
N ASP A 128 9.53 -34.90 -2.48
CA ASP A 128 8.32 -34.34 -3.07
C ASP A 128 8.58 -32.95 -3.64
N VAL A 129 8.11 -32.73 -4.87
CA VAL A 129 8.06 -31.38 -5.47
C VAL A 129 6.91 -30.59 -4.84
N PHE A 130 7.19 -29.34 -4.50
CA PHE A 130 6.23 -28.40 -3.94
C PHE A 130 6.45 -26.98 -4.47
N GLY A 131 5.44 -26.13 -4.32
CA GLY A 131 5.47 -24.71 -4.72
C GLY A 131 5.10 -23.80 -3.56
N TRP A 132 5.23 -22.48 -3.74
CA TRP A 132 4.79 -21.48 -2.77
C TRP A 132 3.62 -20.70 -3.33
N THR A 133 2.58 -20.47 -2.53
CA THR A 133 1.43 -19.63 -2.96
C THR A 133 1.83 -18.20 -3.36
N THR A 134 3.02 -17.77 -2.95
CA THR A 134 3.57 -16.42 -3.13
C THR A 134 4.75 -16.37 -4.10
N GLN A 135 4.99 -17.41 -4.89
CA GLN A 135 5.98 -17.35 -5.97
C GLN A 135 5.34 -17.83 -7.28
N GLN A 136 5.47 -17.02 -8.34
CA GLN A 136 4.98 -17.29 -9.70
C GLN A 136 3.54 -17.83 -9.74
N ASP A 137 2.64 -17.21 -8.98
CA ASP A 137 1.22 -17.58 -8.86
C ASP A 137 1.00 -19.04 -8.40
N GLY A 138 1.89 -19.58 -7.57
CA GLY A 138 1.75 -20.93 -7.04
C GLY A 138 2.12 -22.03 -8.03
N ARG A 139 2.97 -21.74 -9.02
CA ARG A 139 3.52 -22.79 -9.88
C ARG A 139 4.43 -23.73 -9.07
N TYR A 140 4.61 -24.95 -9.57
CA TYR A 140 5.52 -25.95 -9.00
C TYR A 140 6.85 -25.99 -9.76
N VAL A 141 6.78 -25.80 -11.08
CA VAL A 141 7.94 -25.62 -11.95
C VAL A 141 8.03 -24.14 -12.31
N HIS A 142 9.07 -23.49 -11.83
CA HIS A 142 9.29 -22.05 -12.00
C HIS A 142 10.20 -21.74 -13.20
N ASP A 143 10.05 -20.53 -13.73
CA ASP A 143 10.91 -19.97 -14.76
C ASP A 143 11.92 -18.98 -14.15
N VAL A 144 13.21 -19.19 -14.44
CA VAL A 144 14.31 -18.30 -14.05
C VAL A 144 14.94 -17.72 -15.31
N LEU A 145 14.54 -16.48 -15.62
CA LEU A 145 14.91 -15.72 -16.82
C LEU A 145 14.95 -14.22 -16.49
N PRO A 146 15.76 -13.41 -17.17
CA PRO A 146 15.85 -11.98 -16.90
C PRO A 146 14.58 -11.24 -17.34
N MET A 147 14.04 -10.38 -16.48
CA MET A 147 12.86 -9.56 -16.78
C MET A 147 13.20 -8.08 -16.80
N LYS A 148 12.68 -7.37 -17.80
CA LYS A 148 12.95 -5.93 -17.98
C LYS A 148 12.31 -5.13 -16.84
N GLY A 149 13.05 -4.17 -16.28
CA GLY A 149 12.64 -3.36 -15.14
C GLY A 149 13.01 -3.96 -13.77
N LEU A 150 13.47 -5.22 -13.70
CA LEU A 150 13.91 -5.87 -12.46
C LEU A 150 15.42 -6.14 -12.44
N GLU A 151 16.18 -5.50 -13.35
CA GLU A 151 17.59 -5.82 -13.60
C GLU A 151 18.49 -5.68 -12.38
N ASN A 152 18.10 -4.79 -11.45
CA ASN A 152 18.88 -4.42 -10.27
C ASN A 152 18.35 -5.02 -8.95
N GLU A 153 17.31 -5.86 -8.99
CA GLU A 153 16.69 -6.44 -7.78
C GLU A 153 17.40 -7.72 -7.29
N GLN A 154 17.21 -8.10 -6.02
CA GLN A 154 17.73 -9.36 -5.43
C GLN A 154 16.71 -10.50 -5.58
N VAL A 155 16.40 -10.86 -6.83
CA VAL A 155 15.46 -11.93 -7.19
C VAL A 155 16.00 -12.73 -8.38
N GLY A 156 15.49 -13.94 -8.60
CA GLY A 156 15.92 -14.83 -9.70
C GLY A 156 15.80 -14.24 -11.12
N TRP A 157 15.03 -13.16 -11.27
CA TRP A 157 14.78 -12.47 -12.54
C TRP A 157 15.70 -11.27 -12.82
N SER A 158 16.62 -10.95 -11.90
CA SER A 158 17.57 -9.85 -12.08
C SER A 158 18.62 -10.17 -13.15
N SER A 159 19.44 -9.20 -13.53
CA SER A 159 20.55 -9.44 -14.48
C SER A 159 21.79 -8.61 -14.18
N LEU A 160 21.67 -7.28 -14.15
CA LEU A 160 22.78 -6.34 -13.98
C LEU A 160 23.38 -6.37 -12.56
N THR A 161 22.59 -6.71 -11.55
CA THR A 161 23.07 -6.95 -10.18
C THR A 161 23.43 -8.43 -9.99
N GLN A 162 24.51 -8.68 -9.25
CA GLN A 162 24.83 -10.04 -8.79
C GLN A 162 23.71 -10.49 -7.85
N LEU A 163 23.11 -11.65 -8.12
CA LEU A 163 22.21 -12.27 -7.15
C LEU A 163 23.08 -12.81 -6.02
N SER A 164 22.95 -12.19 -4.84
CA SER A 164 23.69 -12.57 -3.64
C SER A 164 23.47 -14.05 -3.33
N TRP A 165 24.49 -14.70 -2.79
CA TRP A 165 24.36 -16.09 -2.40
C TRP A 165 23.42 -16.19 -1.20
N HIS A 166 22.61 -17.25 -1.16
CA HIS A 166 21.65 -17.50 -0.09
C HIS A 166 21.32 -18.99 -0.01
N THR A 167 20.77 -19.41 1.13
CA THR A 167 19.95 -20.61 1.25
C THR A 167 18.56 -20.31 0.68
N GLU A 168 18.04 -21.13 -0.23
CA GLU A 168 16.71 -20.92 -0.84
C GLU A 168 15.64 -20.86 0.27
N ASP A 169 14.82 -19.81 0.25
CA ASP A 169 13.76 -19.52 1.21
C ASP A 169 14.23 -19.59 2.67
N ALA A 170 15.45 -19.08 2.97
CA ALA A 170 16.11 -19.21 4.26
C ALA A 170 15.24 -18.80 5.45
N PHE A 171 14.35 -17.80 5.31
CA PHE A 171 13.47 -17.35 6.38
C PHE A 171 12.43 -18.40 6.81
N HIS A 172 12.08 -19.37 5.97
CA HIS A 172 10.99 -20.30 6.25
C HIS A 172 11.47 -21.62 6.89
N PRO A 173 10.81 -22.13 7.95
CA PRO A 173 11.18 -23.41 8.56
C PRO A 173 10.96 -24.60 7.63
N ASN A 174 9.94 -24.52 6.76
CA ASN A 174 9.61 -25.55 5.77
C ASN A 174 10.25 -25.33 4.38
N ARG A 175 11.35 -24.58 4.30
CA ARG A 175 12.11 -24.40 3.06
C ARG A 175 12.51 -25.73 2.40
N ALA A 176 12.91 -25.64 1.15
CA ALA A 176 13.35 -26.81 0.38
C ALA A 176 14.58 -27.47 1.02
N ASP A 177 14.63 -28.80 0.95
CA ASP A 177 15.82 -29.58 1.31
C ASP A 177 16.78 -29.67 0.11
N TYR A 178 16.22 -29.72 -1.11
CA TYR A 178 17.00 -29.62 -2.35
C TYR A 178 16.36 -28.61 -3.31
N LEU A 179 17.22 -27.93 -4.06
CA LEU A 179 16.85 -27.07 -5.19
C LEU A 179 17.35 -27.71 -6.48
N ALA A 180 16.50 -27.82 -7.49
CA ALA A 180 16.91 -28.32 -8.81
C ALA A 180 16.71 -27.25 -9.89
N LEU A 181 17.75 -27.03 -10.70
CA LEU A 181 17.80 -26.05 -11.78
C LEU A 181 18.16 -26.74 -13.09
N LEU A 182 17.25 -26.74 -14.05
CA LEU A 182 17.48 -27.25 -15.41
C LEU A 182 17.77 -26.10 -16.36
N CYS A 183 18.96 -26.08 -16.96
CA CYS A 183 19.38 -25.05 -17.88
C CYS A 183 18.87 -25.30 -19.31
N LEU A 184 17.92 -24.48 -19.76
CA LEU A 184 17.40 -24.52 -21.13
C LEU A 184 18.24 -23.67 -22.07
N ARG A 185 18.86 -22.60 -21.58
CA ARG A 185 19.73 -21.71 -22.37
C ARG A 185 20.68 -20.94 -21.47
N ASN A 186 21.95 -20.83 -21.85
CA ASN A 186 22.97 -19.99 -21.16
C ASN A 186 24.14 -19.66 -22.10
N ILE A 187 23.88 -18.89 -23.16
CA ILE A 187 24.84 -18.64 -24.26
C ILE A 187 26.12 -17.96 -23.75
N ASP A 188 25.98 -17.06 -22.77
CA ASP A 188 27.10 -16.29 -22.22
C ASP A 188 27.86 -17.02 -21.10
N GLY A 189 27.46 -18.26 -20.76
CA GLY A 189 28.13 -19.06 -19.72
C GLY A 189 28.07 -18.41 -18.34
N VAL A 190 26.96 -17.72 -18.02
CA VAL A 190 26.78 -17.04 -16.73
C VAL A 190 26.78 -18.08 -15.61
N ALA A 191 27.67 -17.88 -14.64
CA ALA A 191 27.88 -18.83 -13.56
C ALA A 191 26.82 -18.71 -12.46
N THR A 192 26.34 -19.87 -12.02
CA THR A 192 25.73 -20.05 -10.70
C THR A 192 26.85 -20.12 -9.68
N THR A 193 26.82 -19.27 -8.66
CA THR A 193 27.86 -19.26 -7.60
C THR A 193 27.44 -20.21 -6.48
N LEU A 194 28.38 -20.97 -5.93
CA LEU A 194 28.12 -21.99 -4.90
C LEU A 194 29.16 -21.93 -3.79
N CYS A 195 28.75 -22.17 -2.54
CA CYS A 195 29.67 -22.46 -1.44
C CYS A 195 29.06 -23.48 -0.49
N SER A 196 29.80 -24.55 -0.21
CA SER A 196 29.41 -25.55 0.78
C SER A 196 29.82 -25.10 2.19
N VAL A 197 29.01 -25.44 3.18
CA VAL A 197 29.37 -25.33 4.62
C VAL A 197 30.67 -26.08 4.95
N THR A 198 31.01 -27.12 4.18
CA THR A 198 32.26 -27.89 4.35
C THR A 198 33.52 -27.13 3.94
N ASP A 199 33.39 -26.05 3.17
CA ASP A 199 34.52 -25.19 2.78
C ASP A 199 34.79 -24.10 3.83
N LEU A 200 33.99 -24.02 4.90
CA LEU A 200 34.08 -22.97 5.92
C LEU A 200 35.01 -23.39 7.07
N ASP A 201 36.18 -22.73 7.14
CA ASP A 201 37.08 -22.84 8.28
C ASP A 201 36.78 -21.75 9.31
N LEU A 202 35.77 -22.00 10.14
CA LEU A 202 35.29 -21.05 11.15
C LEU A 202 35.98 -21.29 12.50
N PRO A 203 36.43 -20.22 13.19
CA PRO A 203 36.90 -20.28 14.57
C PRO A 203 35.90 -20.93 15.52
N VAL A 204 36.37 -21.60 16.58
CA VAL A 204 35.52 -22.36 17.53
C VAL A 204 34.48 -21.44 18.20
N ASP A 205 34.93 -20.28 18.67
CA ASP A 205 34.09 -19.24 19.26
C ASP A 205 33.02 -18.72 18.29
N VAL A 206 33.37 -18.55 17.00
CA VAL A 206 32.40 -18.18 15.97
C VAL A 206 31.38 -19.30 15.74
N LYS A 207 31.84 -20.56 15.62
CA LYS A 207 30.95 -21.71 15.46
C LYS A 207 29.94 -21.78 16.60
N GLU A 208 30.38 -21.69 17.85
CA GLU A 208 29.51 -21.76 19.04
C GLU A 208 28.37 -20.73 18.99
N ILE A 209 28.63 -19.52 18.51
CA ILE A 209 27.62 -18.47 18.35
C ILE A 209 26.65 -18.82 17.22
N LEU A 210 27.14 -19.32 16.09
CA LEU A 210 26.31 -19.67 14.93
C LEU A 210 25.33 -20.83 15.21
N TRP A 211 25.60 -21.66 16.23
CA TRP A 211 24.69 -22.71 16.70
C TRP A 211 23.55 -22.20 17.61
N GLN A 212 23.60 -20.94 18.05
CA GLN A 212 22.60 -20.36 18.94
C GLN A 212 21.53 -19.58 18.15
N GLU A 213 20.32 -19.50 18.70
CA GLU A 213 19.20 -18.75 18.13
C GLU A 213 19.37 -17.23 18.34
N ARG A 214 20.35 -16.64 17.65
CA ARG A 214 20.80 -15.25 17.84
C ARG A 214 20.70 -14.39 16.57
N PHE A 215 19.96 -14.87 15.57
CA PHE A 215 19.84 -14.23 14.27
C PHE A 215 18.39 -14.14 13.82
N TYR A 216 18.05 -13.09 13.09
CA TYR A 216 16.78 -12.95 12.39
C TYR A 216 17.03 -13.12 10.89
N ILE A 217 16.14 -13.85 10.21
CA ILE A 217 16.10 -13.94 8.75
C ILE A 217 14.70 -13.57 8.29
N ARG A 218 14.58 -12.54 7.46
CA ARG A 218 13.31 -12.03 6.94
C ARG A 218 12.99 -12.59 5.55
N PRO A 219 11.72 -12.61 5.14
CA PRO A 219 11.34 -13.00 3.78
C PRO A 219 11.97 -12.10 2.72
N ASP A 220 12.40 -12.69 1.60
CA ASP A 220 12.92 -11.95 0.46
C ASP A 220 11.80 -11.35 -0.41
N GLN A 221 12.18 -10.46 -1.33
CA GLN A 221 11.23 -9.74 -2.19
C GLN A 221 10.39 -10.64 -3.10
N SER A 222 10.84 -11.86 -3.44
CA SER A 222 10.08 -12.78 -4.28
C SER A 222 8.75 -13.22 -3.66
N HIS A 223 8.65 -13.16 -2.33
CA HIS A 223 7.44 -13.49 -1.57
C HIS A 223 6.51 -12.29 -1.34
N THR A 224 6.73 -11.15 -2.00
CA THR A 224 5.88 -9.95 -1.83
C THR A 224 4.77 -9.86 -2.89
N ALA A 225 3.69 -9.13 -2.56
CA ALA A 225 2.58 -8.89 -3.49
C ALA A 225 3.01 -8.17 -4.78
N LYS A 226 4.10 -7.40 -4.75
CA LYS A 226 4.65 -6.68 -5.91
C LYS A 226 5.02 -7.63 -7.08
N HIS A 227 5.42 -8.86 -6.78
CA HIS A 227 5.91 -9.82 -7.77
C HIS A 227 4.90 -10.95 -8.09
N ASN A 228 3.66 -10.83 -7.60
CA ASN A 228 2.62 -11.85 -7.75
C ASN A 228 1.29 -11.24 -8.22
N SER A 229 0.47 -12.01 -8.94
CA SER A 229 -0.82 -11.54 -9.48
C SER A 229 -1.98 -11.68 -8.48
N THR A 230 -1.74 -12.32 -7.33
CA THR A 230 -2.76 -12.84 -6.43
C THR A 230 -3.14 -11.86 -5.31
N ALA A 231 -4.34 -12.02 -4.74
CA ALA A 231 -4.96 -11.06 -3.81
C ALA A 231 -4.14 -10.81 -2.51
N ARG A 232 -4.20 -9.57 -1.99
CA ARG A 232 -3.44 -9.08 -0.80
C ARG A 232 -3.46 -10.01 0.43
N GLY A 233 -4.55 -10.76 0.68
CA GLY A 233 -4.67 -11.66 1.83
C GLY A 233 -3.74 -12.88 1.81
N LEU A 234 -3.14 -13.23 0.67
CA LEU A 234 -2.18 -14.36 0.55
C LEU A 234 -0.83 -14.10 1.23
N PHE A 235 -0.53 -12.86 1.59
CA PHE A 235 0.79 -12.40 2.05
C PHE A 235 0.87 -12.13 3.55
N GLU A 236 -0.24 -12.26 4.31
CA GLU A 236 -0.30 -11.84 5.72
C GLU A 236 0.76 -12.48 6.63
N LYS A 237 1.06 -13.77 6.46
CA LYS A 237 2.12 -14.43 7.24
C LYS A 237 3.53 -14.01 6.82
N ILE A 238 3.73 -13.68 5.54
CA ILE A 238 5.01 -13.12 5.07
C ILE A 238 5.21 -11.74 5.70
N GLU A 239 4.17 -10.90 5.71
CA GLU A 239 4.19 -9.61 6.40
C GLU A 239 4.42 -9.76 7.91
N GLN A 240 3.81 -10.76 8.55
CA GLN A 240 4.04 -11.09 9.96
C GLN A 240 5.49 -11.50 10.21
N MET A 241 6.03 -12.46 9.44
CA MET A 241 7.42 -12.93 9.55
C MET A 241 8.42 -11.80 9.29
N ASN A 242 8.06 -10.84 8.44
CA ASN A 242 8.87 -9.66 8.17
C ASN A 242 8.87 -8.68 9.37
N ARG A 243 7.70 -8.46 9.99
CA ARG A 243 7.52 -7.56 11.14
C ARG A 243 8.10 -8.12 12.44
N ASP A 244 7.90 -9.41 12.69
CA ASP A 244 8.27 -10.09 13.94
C ASP A 244 8.94 -11.44 13.63
N PRO A 245 10.20 -11.44 13.13
CA PRO A 245 10.93 -12.66 12.83
C PRO A 245 11.33 -13.40 14.12
N GLU A 246 11.17 -14.73 14.13
CA GLU A 246 11.66 -15.56 15.23
C GLU A 246 13.20 -15.68 15.17
N PRO A 247 13.90 -15.68 16.32
CA PRO A 247 15.33 -15.98 16.36
C PRO A 247 15.65 -17.38 15.82
N VAL A 248 16.73 -17.50 15.05
CA VAL A 248 17.19 -18.76 14.44
C VAL A 248 18.70 -18.93 14.60
N SER A 249 19.17 -20.18 14.54
CA SER A 249 20.59 -20.49 14.38
C SER A 249 20.99 -20.56 12.90
N LEU A 250 22.25 -20.26 12.60
CA LEU A 250 22.80 -20.34 11.23
C LEU A 250 23.44 -21.69 10.94
N LEU A 251 23.97 -22.36 11.98
CA LEU A 251 24.40 -23.75 11.95
C LEU A 251 23.42 -24.62 12.73
N PHE A 252 23.15 -25.81 12.21
CA PHE A 252 22.25 -26.78 12.84
C PHE A 252 22.57 -28.22 12.40
N GLY A 253 21.86 -29.19 12.96
CA GLY A 253 22.03 -30.61 12.62
C GLY A 253 23.17 -31.27 13.39
N ASN A 254 24.06 -31.99 12.70
CA ASN A 254 25.15 -32.72 13.33
C ASN A 254 26.40 -31.82 13.46
N PRO A 255 26.98 -31.60 14.66
CA PRO A 255 28.18 -30.77 14.82
C PRO A 255 29.40 -31.17 13.97
N ASN A 256 29.53 -32.46 13.63
CA ASN A 256 30.63 -32.95 12.77
C ASN A 256 30.34 -32.78 11.28
N HIS A 257 29.06 -32.63 10.91
CA HIS A 257 28.56 -32.44 9.55
C HIS A 257 27.41 -31.43 9.59
N PRO A 258 27.72 -30.15 9.87
CA PRO A 258 26.69 -29.14 10.09
C PRO A 258 25.94 -28.84 8.80
N TYR A 259 24.68 -28.45 8.96
CA TYR A 259 23.92 -27.75 7.93
C TYR A 259 24.01 -26.25 8.14
N ILE A 260 23.71 -25.49 7.10
CA ILE A 260 23.73 -24.03 7.10
C ILE A 260 22.37 -23.45 6.64
N ARG A 261 21.99 -22.33 7.27
CA ARG A 261 20.79 -21.56 6.93
C ARG A 261 21.17 -20.08 6.99
N ILE A 262 21.33 -19.43 5.84
CA ILE A 262 21.89 -18.08 5.80
C ILE A 262 21.41 -17.31 4.56
N ASP A 263 21.15 -16.02 4.72
CA ASP A 263 20.78 -15.11 3.63
C ASP A 263 21.27 -13.69 3.97
N PRO A 264 22.44 -13.27 3.45
CA PRO A 264 23.14 -12.07 3.91
C PRO A 264 22.36 -10.77 3.65
N ASP A 265 21.49 -10.72 2.64
CA ASP A 265 20.74 -9.51 2.29
C ASP A 265 19.49 -9.33 3.15
N TYR A 266 18.96 -10.42 3.73
CA TYR A 266 17.70 -10.41 4.50
C TYR A 266 17.88 -10.87 5.96
N MET A 267 19.11 -10.97 6.44
CA MET A 267 19.39 -11.39 7.80
C MET A 267 20.15 -10.36 8.63
N MET A 268 20.05 -10.51 9.95
CA MET A 268 20.83 -9.73 10.90
C MET A 268 21.03 -10.48 12.22
N ALA A 269 22.05 -10.11 12.98
CA ALA A 269 22.10 -10.46 14.40
C ALA A 269 20.98 -9.76 15.18
N ILE A 270 20.55 -10.33 16.31
CA ILE A 270 19.60 -9.67 17.20
C ILE A 270 20.17 -8.29 17.63
N PRO A 271 19.37 -7.21 17.59
CA PRO A 271 19.85 -5.88 17.96
C PRO A 271 20.48 -5.85 19.37
N GLY A 272 21.70 -5.33 19.46
CA GLY A 272 22.48 -5.26 20.71
C GLY A 272 23.40 -6.46 20.95
N ASP A 273 23.39 -7.47 20.07
CA ASP A 273 24.23 -8.65 20.18
C ASP A 273 25.52 -8.55 19.35
N ALA A 274 26.55 -7.94 19.93
CA ALA A 274 27.83 -7.69 19.26
C ALA A 274 28.62 -8.98 18.91
N GLU A 275 28.44 -10.06 19.68
CA GLU A 275 29.12 -11.34 19.40
C GLU A 275 28.49 -12.03 18.19
N ALA A 276 27.16 -12.02 18.09
CA ALA A 276 26.42 -12.53 16.94
C ALA A 276 26.72 -11.72 15.68
N GLU A 277 26.79 -10.38 15.78
CA GLU A 277 27.15 -9.52 14.66
C GLU A 277 28.55 -9.82 14.12
N ARG A 278 29.53 -10.01 15.01
CA ARG A 278 30.88 -10.45 14.63
C ARG A 278 30.87 -11.83 13.98
N ALA A 279 30.16 -12.79 14.57
CA ALA A 279 30.08 -14.15 14.04
C ALA A 279 29.45 -14.19 12.63
N LEU A 280 28.39 -13.39 12.41
CA LEU A 280 27.75 -13.21 11.12
C LEU A 280 28.72 -12.64 10.08
N SER A 281 29.45 -11.57 10.42
CA SER A 281 30.45 -10.98 9.53
C SER A 281 31.54 -11.98 9.14
N VAL A 282 32.06 -12.77 10.09
CA VAL A 282 33.10 -13.78 9.82
C VAL A 282 32.61 -14.87 8.87
N VAL A 283 31.39 -15.40 9.07
CA VAL A 283 30.87 -16.46 8.19
C VAL A 283 30.56 -15.93 6.79
N VAL A 284 30.02 -14.72 6.67
CA VAL A 284 29.79 -14.03 5.39
C VAL A 284 31.10 -13.87 4.62
N ASP A 285 32.16 -13.41 5.28
CA ASP A 285 33.49 -13.27 4.67
C ASP A 285 34.08 -14.61 4.20
N GLN A 286 33.94 -15.66 5.00
CA GLN A 286 34.40 -17.01 4.64
C GLN A 286 33.67 -17.56 3.42
N ILE A 287 32.35 -17.37 3.35
CA ILE A 287 31.56 -17.78 2.18
C ILE A 287 32.01 -17.00 0.95
N ASN A 288 32.11 -15.67 1.03
CA ASN A 288 32.54 -14.82 -0.07
C ASN A 288 33.89 -15.23 -0.68
N ARG A 289 34.86 -15.60 0.17
CA ARG A 289 36.19 -16.06 -0.27
C ARG A 289 36.14 -17.44 -0.94
N ASN A 290 35.22 -18.30 -0.51
CA ASN A 290 35.15 -19.69 -0.95
C ASN A 290 34.20 -19.95 -2.12
N LEU A 291 33.44 -18.95 -2.57
CA LEU A 291 32.55 -19.06 -3.74
C LEU A 291 33.24 -19.74 -4.93
N TYR A 292 32.51 -20.67 -5.53
CA TYR A 292 32.85 -21.43 -6.72
C TYR A 292 31.86 -21.12 -7.84
N ASP A 293 32.35 -20.91 -9.05
CA ASP A 293 31.55 -20.55 -10.22
C ASP A 293 31.24 -21.81 -11.05
N LEU A 294 29.97 -22.21 -11.08
CA LEU A 294 29.47 -23.31 -11.91
C LEU A 294 28.66 -22.75 -13.09
N ALA A 295 29.23 -22.76 -14.29
CA ALA A 295 28.54 -22.39 -15.51
C ALA A 295 27.77 -23.60 -16.07
N LEU A 296 26.44 -23.58 -15.92
CA LEU A 296 25.56 -24.62 -16.47
C LEU A 296 25.46 -24.49 -17.99
N ARG A 297 25.67 -25.60 -18.70
CA ARG A 297 25.49 -25.71 -20.14
C ARG A 297 24.03 -25.97 -20.46
N GLU A 298 23.66 -25.78 -21.73
CA GLU A 298 22.35 -26.18 -22.23
C GLU A 298 22.12 -27.68 -21.97
N GLY A 299 21.01 -28.01 -21.31
CA GLY A 299 20.64 -29.36 -20.90
C GLY A 299 21.22 -29.82 -19.56
N ASP A 300 22.07 -29.04 -18.90
CA ASP A 300 22.56 -29.40 -17.56
C ASP A 300 21.44 -29.20 -16.53
N LEU A 301 21.10 -30.28 -15.82
CA LEU A 301 20.28 -30.25 -14.60
C LEU A 301 21.21 -30.29 -13.39
N VAL A 302 21.29 -29.22 -12.62
CA VAL A 302 21.99 -29.21 -11.33
C VAL A 302 21.01 -29.40 -10.18
N VAL A 303 21.38 -30.26 -9.24
CA VAL A 303 20.69 -30.41 -7.95
C VAL A 303 21.62 -29.94 -6.85
N ILE A 304 21.11 -29.08 -5.98
CA ILE A 304 21.82 -28.44 -4.87
C ILE A 304 21.15 -28.89 -3.56
N ASP A 305 21.93 -29.44 -2.63
CA ASP A 305 21.50 -29.66 -1.25
C ASP A 305 21.44 -28.31 -0.52
N ASN A 306 20.21 -27.80 -0.37
CA ASN A 306 19.93 -26.47 0.18
C ASN A 306 20.27 -26.37 1.68
N LEU A 307 20.48 -27.50 2.35
CA LEU A 307 20.90 -27.53 3.75
C LEU A 307 22.44 -27.48 3.89
N GLN A 308 23.19 -27.76 2.84
CA GLN A 308 24.66 -27.78 2.87
C GLN A 308 25.29 -26.66 2.05
N VAL A 309 24.59 -26.10 1.07
CA VAL A 309 25.16 -25.22 0.04
C VAL A 309 24.34 -23.96 -0.10
N VAL A 310 25.00 -22.80 0.00
CA VAL A 310 24.44 -21.53 -0.46
C VAL A 310 24.69 -21.38 -1.96
N HIS A 311 23.75 -20.74 -2.64
CA HIS A 311 23.84 -20.53 -4.08
C HIS A 311 23.43 -19.11 -4.46
N GLY A 312 23.95 -18.62 -5.59
CA GLY A 312 23.65 -17.31 -6.14
C GLY A 312 23.98 -17.28 -7.63
N ARG A 313 24.08 -16.07 -8.22
CA ARG A 313 24.39 -15.94 -9.65
C ARG A 313 25.22 -14.70 -9.92
N ARG A 314 26.25 -14.84 -10.75
CA ARG A 314 27.02 -13.69 -11.26
C ARG A 314 26.12 -12.71 -12.02
N ALA A 315 26.49 -11.44 -11.96
CA ALA A 315 25.88 -10.40 -12.79
C ALA A 315 26.13 -10.69 -14.28
N PHE A 316 25.17 -10.35 -15.13
CA PHE A 316 25.29 -10.45 -16.58
C PHE A 316 24.42 -9.42 -17.29
N LYS A 317 24.73 -9.11 -18.54
CA LYS A 317 23.93 -8.17 -19.34
C LYS A 317 22.87 -8.93 -20.12
N ALA A 318 21.61 -8.83 -19.71
CA ALA A 318 20.49 -9.35 -20.48
C ALA A 318 20.32 -8.60 -21.80
N ARG A 319 19.91 -9.32 -22.85
CA ARG A 319 19.72 -8.81 -24.21
C ARG A 319 18.26 -8.47 -24.51
N PHE A 320 17.33 -9.16 -23.86
CA PHE A 320 15.89 -9.11 -24.05
C PHE A 320 15.44 -9.39 -25.49
N ASP A 321 16.23 -10.18 -26.22
CA ASP A 321 16.04 -10.55 -27.63
C ASP A 321 15.43 -11.95 -27.81
N GLY A 322 15.12 -12.63 -26.70
CA GLY A 322 14.61 -14.00 -26.69
C GLY A 322 15.71 -15.08 -26.66
N TYR A 323 16.98 -14.72 -26.53
CA TYR A 323 18.09 -15.68 -26.40
C TYR A 323 18.80 -15.61 -25.05
N ASP A 324 18.22 -14.87 -24.10
CA ASP A 324 18.72 -14.77 -22.74
C ASP A 324 18.77 -16.11 -22.00
N ARG A 325 19.56 -16.12 -20.92
CA ARG A 325 19.66 -17.24 -19.99
C ARG A 325 18.28 -17.64 -19.46
N TRP A 326 17.95 -18.92 -19.56
CA TRP A 326 16.65 -19.47 -19.16
C TRP A 326 16.82 -20.82 -18.47
N LEU A 327 16.35 -20.92 -17.23
CA LEU A 327 16.36 -22.14 -16.43
C LEU A 327 14.95 -22.45 -15.94
N LYS A 328 14.67 -23.74 -15.72
CA LYS A 328 13.52 -24.21 -14.95
C LYS A 328 13.96 -24.56 -13.53
N ARG A 329 13.14 -24.25 -12.53
CA ARG A 329 13.44 -24.47 -11.11
C ARG A 329 12.31 -25.24 -10.44
N VAL A 330 12.65 -26.21 -9.58
CA VAL A 330 11.69 -26.84 -8.66
C VAL A 330 12.24 -26.89 -7.23
N ASN A 331 11.36 -26.72 -6.26
CA ASN A 331 11.65 -26.89 -4.84
C ASN A 331 11.30 -28.32 -4.40
N ILE A 332 12.19 -28.95 -3.63
CA ILE A 332 12.06 -30.36 -3.23
C ILE A 332 12.14 -30.47 -1.71
N LYS A 333 11.15 -31.16 -1.11
CA LYS A 333 11.15 -31.50 0.32
C LYS A 333 11.16 -33.00 0.50
N ARG A 334 12.00 -33.54 1.38
CA ARG A 334 12.12 -34.98 1.62
C ARG A 334 10.86 -35.60 2.22
N ASP A 335 10.13 -34.83 3.02
CA ASP A 335 8.88 -35.25 3.68
C ASP A 335 7.93 -34.04 3.80
N LEU A 336 6.92 -33.98 2.93
CA LEU A 336 5.90 -32.93 3.01
C LEU A 336 5.03 -32.98 4.27
N ARG A 337 4.99 -34.11 4.99
CA ARG A 337 4.20 -34.19 6.23
C ARG A 337 4.74 -33.28 7.32
N GLN A 338 6.05 -33.00 7.31
CA GLN A 338 6.65 -32.01 8.22
C GLN A 338 6.11 -30.60 7.98
N ALA A 339 5.60 -30.35 6.77
CA ALA A 339 5.02 -29.09 6.36
C ALA A 339 3.48 -29.12 6.33
N ALA A 340 2.82 -30.18 6.82
CA ALA A 340 1.37 -30.37 6.68
C ALA A 340 0.54 -29.16 7.16
N ALA A 341 0.95 -28.51 8.25
CA ALA A 341 0.27 -27.32 8.77
C ALA A 341 0.40 -26.07 7.88
N ALA A 342 1.35 -26.06 6.96
CA ALA A 342 1.62 -24.98 6.03
C ALA A 342 1.29 -25.37 4.59
N LEU A 343 0.60 -26.49 4.33
CA LEU A 343 0.19 -26.90 2.99
C LEU A 343 -1.26 -26.50 2.71
N ASP A 344 -1.54 -26.26 1.42
CA ASP A 344 -2.88 -25.97 0.94
C ASP A 344 -3.77 -27.23 0.91
N GLN A 345 -5.00 -27.11 0.40
CA GLN A 345 -5.92 -28.26 0.39
C GLN A 345 -5.49 -29.32 -0.64
N GLY A 346 -4.75 -28.91 -1.69
CA GLY A 346 -4.10 -29.81 -2.63
C GLY A 346 -2.82 -30.45 -2.11
N GLY A 347 -2.39 -30.14 -0.87
CA GLY A 347 -1.30 -30.84 -0.17
C GLY A 347 0.10 -30.65 -0.76
N ARG A 348 0.30 -29.69 -1.69
CA ARG A 348 1.59 -29.47 -2.37
C ARG A 348 1.96 -28.00 -2.54
N LEU A 349 1.05 -27.06 -2.33
CA LEU A 349 1.41 -25.64 -2.25
C LEU A 349 1.63 -25.27 -0.78
N MET A 350 2.82 -24.78 -0.48
CA MET A 350 3.13 -24.20 0.81
C MET A 350 2.39 -22.87 0.91
N THR A 351 1.36 -22.83 1.74
CA THR A 351 0.59 -21.64 2.05
C THR A 351 1.38 -20.75 2.99
N THR A 352 1.49 -19.50 2.59
CA THR A 352 1.77 -18.38 3.50
C THR A 352 0.48 -17.82 4.11
N ILE A 353 -0.67 -18.44 3.85
CA ILE A 353 -1.90 -18.18 4.60
C ILE A 353 -2.00 -19.21 5.72
N SER A 354 -2.46 -18.79 6.90
CA SER A 354 -2.95 -19.70 7.93
C SER A 354 -4.24 -20.37 7.45
N LYS A 355 -4.20 -21.67 7.08
CA LYS A 355 -5.44 -22.47 6.95
C LYS A 355 -6.01 -22.94 8.28
N THR A 356 -5.38 -22.57 9.38
CA THR A 356 -5.97 -22.68 10.71
C THR A 356 -6.35 -21.28 11.19
N SER A 357 -7.61 -20.93 10.92
CA SER A 357 -8.42 -20.31 11.97
C SER A 357 -8.62 -21.33 13.10
N GLU A 358 -7.52 -21.78 13.72
CA GLU A 358 -7.61 -22.05 15.13
C GLU A 358 -7.91 -20.68 15.71
N GLN A 359 -8.97 -20.59 16.53
CA GLN A 359 -8.98 -19.65 17.63
C GLN A 359 -7.76 -19.98 18.52
N LYS A 360 -6.54 -19.74 18.03
CA LYS A 360 -5.44 -19.39 18.90
C LYS A 360 -5.95 -18.13 19.55
N SER A 361 -6.21 -18.24 20.84
CA SER A 361 -6.29 -17.11 21.76
C SER A 361 -5.30 -16.06 21.26
N ILE A 362 -5.78 -15.05 20.51
CA ILE A 362 -5.09 -13.79 20.40
C ILE A 362 -5.10 -13.35 21.85
N VAL A 363 -3.98 -13.59 22.54
CA VAL A 363 -3.82 -13.07 23.88
C VAL A 363 -3.87 -11.58 23.66
N ALA A 364 -4.98 -10.97 24.06
CA ALA A 364 -5.16 -9.54 23.95
C ALA A 364 -3.99 -8.91 24.71
N ARG A 365 -3.03 -8.36 23.97
CA ARG A 365 -1.95 -7.58 24.56
C ARG A 365 -2.50 -6.19 24.77
N GLU A 366 -2.22 -5.63 25.94
CA GLU A 366 -2.66 -4.27 26.27
C GLU A 366 -2.21 -3.28 25.19
N ALA A 367 -1.00 -3.43 24.63
CA ALA A 367 -0.50 -2.59 23.54
C ALA A 367 -1.41 -2.63 22.29
N ASP A 368 -1.79 -3.83 21.84
CA ASP A 368 -2.66 -4.01 20.66
C ASP A 368 -4.08 -3.49 20.96
N LEU A 369 -4.57 -3.69 22.19
CA LEU A 369 -5.86 -3.17 22.63
C LEU A 369 -5.86 -1.63 22.70
N VAL A 370 -4.80 -1.02 23.21
CA VAL A 370 -4.66 0.45 23.33
C VAL A 370 -4.76 1.11 21.97
N GLU A 371 -4.14 0.54 20.94
CA GLU A 371 -4.28 1.02 19.56
C GLU A 371 -5.71 0.78 19.03
N ALA A 372 -6.22 -0.45 19.16
CA ALA A 372 -7.51 -0.85 18.61
C ALA A 372 -8.71 -0.08 19.18
N VAL A 373 -8.62 0.45 20.41
CA VAL A 373 -9.69 1.24 21.03
C VAL A 373 -9.58 2.75 20.78
N GLN A 374 -8.52 3.24 20.14
CA GLN A 374 -8.41 4.67 19.81
C GLN A 374 -9.59 5.22 19.00
N PRO A 375 -10.16 4.50 18.00
CA PRO A 375 -11.36 4.96 17.30
C PRO A 375 -12.58 5.16 18.22
N ILE A 376 -12.75 4.27 19.22
CA ILE A 376 -13.83 4.40 20.22
C ILE A 376 -13.61 5.66 21.07
N ARG A 377 -12.38 5.90 21.52
CA ARG A 377 -12.02 7.13 22.23
C ARG A 377 -12.25 8.37 21.35
N GLY A 378 -11.87 8.32 20.08
CA GLY A 378 -12.05 9.40 19.11
C GLY A 378 -13.52 9.80 18.96
N LEU A 379 -14.42 8.82 18.79
CA LEU A 379 -15.87 9.04 18.73
C LEU A 379 -16.40 9.72 20.00
N ALA A 380 -16.05 9.17 21.18
CA ALA A 380 -16.50 9.72 22.46
C ALA A 380 -15.97 11.15 22.70
N LEU A 381 -14.71 11.40 22.35
CA LEU A 381 -14.07 12.71 22.50
C LEU A 381 -14.69 13.74 21.56
N ALA A 382 -14.82 13.44 20.27
CA ALA A 382 -15.38 14.36 19.29
C ALA A 382 -16.81 14.78 19.67
N THR A 383 -17.63 13.81 20.08
CA THR A 383 -19.01 14.04 20.55
C THR A 383 -19.05 14.89 21.83
N SER A 384 -18.17 14.59 22.79
CA SER A 384 -18.09 15.34 24.05
C SER A 384 -17.67 16.79 23.83
N VAL A 385 -16.70 17.04 22.94
CA VAL A 385 -16.24 18.39 22.59
C VAL A 385 -17.32 19.15 21.82
N GLN A 386 -18.05 18.50 20.91
CA GLN A 386 -19.19 19.12 20.23
C GLN A 386 -20.27 19.57 21.24
N HIS A 387 -20.60 18.74 22.23
CA HIS A 387 -21.57 19.10 23.27
C HIS A 387 -21.03 20.18 24.22
N PHE A 388 -19.73 20.16 24.52
CA PHE A 388 -19.08 21.18 25.33
C PHE A 388 -19.25 22.59 24.74
N PHE A 389 -19.14 22.73 23.42
CA PHE A 389 -19.40 23.98 22.72
C PHE A 389 -20.89 24.24 22.50
N SER A 390 -21.63 23.31 21.89
CA SER A 390 -23.01 23.53 21.46
C SER A 390 -24.02 23.72 22.61
N LYS A 391 -23.68 23.26 23.82
CA LYS A 391 -24.51 23.41 25.02
C LYS A 391 -24.12 24.61 25.90
N GLY A 392 -23.21 25.47 25.43
CA GLY A 392 -22.82 26.72 26.10
C GLY A 392 -21.96 26.52 27.36
N ILE A 393 -21.44 25.31 27.58
CA ILE A 393 -20.59 25.01 28.75
C ILE A 393 -19.29 25.79 28.66
N TYR A 394 -18.60 25.71 27.52
CA TYR A 394 -17.38 26.48 27.28
C TYR A 394 -17.63 27.98 27.41
N ASP A 395 -18.66 28.49 26.73
CA ASP A 395 -18.93 29.92 26.64
C ASP A 395 -19.17 30.54 28.03
N LEU A 396 -19.97 29.87 28.88
CA LEU A 396 -20.28 30.35 30.22
C LEU A 396 -19.07 30.33 31.16
N LEU A 397 -18.18 29.34 30.99
CA LEU A 397 -16.91 29.29 31.74
C LEU A 397 -15.93 30.37 31.24
N ALA A 398 -15.87 30.59 29.93
CA ALA A 398 -14.96 31.56 29.30
C ALA A 398 -15.38 33.02 29.56
N SER A 399 -16.68 33.32 29.57
CA SER A 399 -17.22 34.68 29.71
C SER A 399 -17.32 35.18 31.17
N SER A 400 -16.82 34.40 32.13
CA SER A 400 -17.16 34.54 33.55
C SER A 400 -16.51 35.72 34.29
N GLN A 401 -15.74 36.61 33.64
CA GLN A 401 -15.10 37.81 34.26
C GLN A 401 -14.48 37.56 35.66
N GLY A 402 -13.80 36.41 35.85
CA GLY A 402 -13.16 36.05 37.12
C GLY A 402 -14.05 35.30 38.12
N ARG A 403 -15.36 35.18 37.85
CA ARG A 403 -16.26 34.27 38.59
C ARG A 403 -15.88 32.83 38.28
N ARG A 404 -15.63 32.02 39.30
CA ARG A 404 -15.45 30.57 39.12
C ARG A 404 -16.71 29.81 39.51
N TRP A 405 -17.14 28.92 38.63
CA TRP A 405 -18.34 28.12 38.77
C TRP A 405 -18.03 26.83 39.53
N SER A 406 -18.86 26.47 40.51
CA SER A 406 -18.97 25.07 40.93
C SER A 406 -19.81 24.30 39.91
N LEU A 407 -19.72 22.98 39.94
CA LEU A 407 -20.53 22.13 39.08
C LEU A 407 -22.03 22.34 39.29
N GLU A 408 -22.46 22.48 40.53
CA GLU A 408 -23.87 22.66 40.90
C GLU A 408 -24.39 24.03 40.44
N GLU A 409 -23.57 25.08 40.55
CA GLU A 409 -23.88 26.41 40.02
C GLU A 409 -24.03 26.37 38.49
N LEU A 410 -23.10 25.71 37.81
CA LEU A 410 -23.09 25.56 36.35
C LEU A 410 -24.30 24.76 35.86
N ALA A 411 -24.60 23.63 36.51
CA ALA A 411 -25.75 22.79 36.21
C ALA A 411 -27.06 23.58 36.37
N LYS A 412 -27.17 24.37 37.43
CA LYS A 412 -28.34 25.22 37.68
C LYS A 412 -28.52 26.29 36.60
N GLU A 413 -27.44 26.97 36.23
CA GLU A 413 -27.46 28.04 35.23
C GLU A 413 -27.86 27.51 33.85
N LEU A 414 -27.22 26.42 33.41
CA LEU A 414 -27.49 25.79 32.11
C LEU A 414 -28.74 24.89 32.12
N LYS A 415 -29.41 24.75 33.26
CA LYS A 415 -30.58 23.87 33.47
C LYS A 415 -30.31 22.41 33.11
N PHE A 416 -29.13 21.91 33.49
CA PHE A 416 -28.74 20.52 33.31
C PHE A 416 -28.90 19.71 34.59
N ASP A 417 -29.08 18.40 34.41
CA ASP A 417 -28.93 17.45 35.50
C ASP A 417 -27.47 17.43 35.96
N ALA A 418 -27.26 17.65 37.27
CA ALA A 418 -25.92 17.81 37.82
C ALA A 418 -25.07 16.55 37.69
N ASP A 419 -25.67 15.36 37.83
CA ASP A 419 -24.92 14.10 37.78
C ASP A 419 -24.49 13.76 36.34
N ARG A 420 -25.37 13.99 35.35
CA ARG A 420 -25.02 13.85 33.93
C ARG A 420 -23.96 14.85 33.50
N LEU A 421 -24.10 16.11 33.92
CA LEU A 421 -23.07 17.13 33.67
C LEU A 421 -21.73 16.73 34.31
N ARG A 422 -21.76 16.20 35.53
CA ARG A 422 -20.56 15.67 36.19
C ARG A 422 -19.90 14.56 35.39
N GLY A 423 -20.66 13.64 34.81
CA GLY A 423 -20.13 12.60 33.93
C GLY A 423 -19.37 13.18 32.73
N LEU A 424 -19.99 14.10 31.99
CA LEU A 424 -19.36 14.78 30.85
C LEU A 424 -18.10 15.56 31.26
N LEU A 425 -18.19 16.36 32.32
CA LEU A 425 -17.06 17.16 32.80
C LEU A 425 -15.91 16.29 33.32
N ARG A 426 -16.18 15.12 33.93
CA ARG A 426 -15.13 14.13 34.29
C ARG A 426 -14.38 13.65 33.06
N PHE A 427 -15.10 13.29 32.00
CA PHE A 427 -14.49 12.87 30.75
C PHE A 427 -13.63 13.98 30.16
N LEU A 428 -14.18 15.20 30.02
CA LEU A 428 -13.45 16.36 29.50
C LEU A 428 -12.24 16.76 30.34
N ARG A 429 -12.29 16.59 31.67
CA ARG A 429 -11.14 16.78 32.56
C ARG A 429 -10.03 15.77 32.25
N ASN A 430 -10.37 14.49 32.11
CA ASN A 430 -9.39 13.45 31.76
C ASN A 430 -8.78 13.68 30.37
N GLU A 431 -9.54 14.29 29.46
CA GLU A 431 -9.09 14.73 28.14
C GLU A 431 -8.39 16.11 28.15
N GLY A 432 -8.24 16.71 29.34
CA GLY A 432 -7.46 17.93 29.56
C GLY A 432 -8.12 19.23 29.12
N PHE A 433 -9.45 19.30 29.03
CA PHE A 433 -10.19 20.54 28.68
C PHE A 433 -10.54 21.40 29.90
N ILE A 434 -10.71 20.79 31.06
CA ILE A 434 -11.10 21.47 32.28
C ILE A 434 -10.32 20.94 33.48
N GLU A 435 -10.26 21.74 34.54
CA GLU A 435 -9.70 21.39 35.84
C GLU A 435 -10.62 21.82 36.98
N GLY A 436 -10.33 21.36 38.20
CA GLY A 436 -11.01 21.83 39.42
C GLY A 436 -12.44 21.32 39.60
N LEU A 437 -12.77 20.15 39.05
CA LEU A 437 -14.12 19.56 39.08
C LEU A 437 -14.71 19.43 40.50
N ASP A 438 -13.90 19.07 41.49
CA ASP A 438 -14.35 18.89 42.89
C ASP A 438 -14.38 20.21 43.69
N GLY A 439 -14.11 21.34 43.04
CA GLY A 439 -14.17 22.66 43.66
C GLY A 439 -14.73 23.69 42.70
N LYS A 440 -13.83 24.39 42.00
CA LYS A 440 -14.17 25.46 41.07
C LYS A 440 -13.60 25.15 39.69
N LEU A 441 -14.48 25.06 38.71
CA LEU A 441 -14.18 24.73 37.33
C LEU A 441 -13.34 25.83 36.67
N ASN A 442 -12.30 25.41 35.96
CA ASN A 442 -11.49 26.29 35.10
C ASN A 442 -11.26 25.61 33.75
N LEU A 443 -11.23 26.42 32.69
CA LEU A 443 -10.80 25.99 31.37
C LEU A 443 -9.28 25.87 31.33
N THR A 444 -8.77 24.83 30.68
CA THR A 444 -7.33 24.69 30.42
C THR A 444 -6.91 25.49 29.19
N GLU A 445 -5.61 25.65 29.01
CA GLU A 445 -5.05 26.22 27.77
C GLU A 445 -5.52 25.45 26.52
N LYS A 446 -5.62 24.11 26.62
CA LYS A 446 -6.12 23.27 25.53
C LYS A 446 -7.55 23.67 25.13
N ALA A 447 -8.45 23.89 26.08
CA ALA A 447 -9.82 24.29 25.77
C ALA A 447 -9.88 25.66 25.07
N HIS A 448 -9.06 26.63 25.50
CA HIS A 448 -8.97 27.92 24.82
C HIS A 448 -8.36 27.83 23.43
N ARG A 449 -7.32 27.01 23.26
CA ARG A 449 -6.71 26.79 21.94
C ARG A 449 -7.64 26.06 20.98
N TRP A 450 -8.48 25.16 21.46
CA TRP A 450 -9.37 24.36 20.61
C TRP A 450 -10.68 25.09 20.28
N SER A 451 -11.06 26.13 21.01
CA SER A 451 -12.31 26.85 20.76
C SER A 451 -12.34 27.57 19.41
N VAL A 452 -11.18 27.94 18.85
CA VAL A 452 -11.09 28.50 17.49
C VAL A 452 -11.48 27.48 16.41
N TYR A 453 -11.38 26.17 16.69
CA TYR A 453 -11.73 25.09 15.76
C TYR A 453 -13.15 24.54 16.00
N ARG A 454 -13.97 25.23 16.79
CA ARG A 454 -15.35 24.79 17.11
C ARG A 454 -16.19 24.45 15.87
N ALA A 455 -15.98 25.19 14.78
CA ALA A 455 -16.76 25.06 13.56
C ALA A 455 -16.60 23.69 12.88
N TRP A 456 -15.41 23.08 12.98
CA TRP A 456 -15.16 21.70 12.54
C TRP A 456 -16.00 20.68 13.32
N TYR A 457 -16.13 20.85 14.64
CA TYR A 457 -16.99 19.98 15.45
C TYR A 457 -18.48 20.22 15.18
N GLU A 458 -18.88 21.47 14.95
CA GLU A 458 -20.25 21.80 14.58
C GLU A 458 -20.65 21.11 13.27
N MET A 459 -19.79 21.13 12.26
CA MET A 459 -20.04 20.47 10.97
C MET A 459 -19.90 18.95 11.05
N MET A 460 -18.70 18.44 11.39
CA MET A 460 -18.40 17.00 11.26
C MET A 460 -19.10 16.13 12.29
N VAL A 461 -19.35 16.67 13.48
CA VAL A 461 -20.00 15.93 14.56
C VAL A 461 -21.46 16.36 14.69
N GLY A 462 -21.72 17.68 14.76
CA GLY A 462 -23.09 18.17 14.86
C GLY A 462 -23.92 17.89 13.60
N GLY A 463 -23.33 18.10 12.42
CA GLY A 463 -23.99 17.91 11.13
C GLY A 463 -23.96 16.48 10.61
N TYR A 464 -22.79 15.83 10.63
CA TYR A 464 -22.55 14.57 9.91
C TYR A 464 -22.45 13.30 10.78
N ALA A 465 -22.53 13.38 12.11
CA ALA A 465 -22.41 12.17 12.94
C ALA A 465 -23.48 11.11 12.60
N GLU A 466 -24.72 11.52 12.33
CA GLU A 466 -25.79 10.61 11.92
C GLU A 466 -25.48 9.95 10.57
N THR A 467 -24.89 10.71 9.63
CA THR A 467 -24.42 10.17 8.35
C THR A 467 -23.50 8.98 8.57
N PHE A 468 -22.46 9.14 9.41
CA PHE A 468 -21.49 8.08 9.69
C PHE A 468 -22.13 6.86 10.38
N VAL A 469 -23.06 7.09 11.30
CA VAL A 469 -23.77 6.01 12.00
C VAL A 469 -24.67 5.22 11.04
N SER A 470 -25.28 5.89 10.06
CA SER A 470 -26.24 5.30 9.13
C SER A 470 -25.63 4.80 7.81
N MET A 471 -24.31 4.94 7.57
CA MET A 471 -23.68 4.54 6.30
C MET A 471 -23.95 3.08 5.93
N GLY A 472 -23.98 2.17 6.92
CA GLY A 472 -24.24 0.76 6.67
C GLY A 472 -25.60 0.50 6.01
N ASP A 473 -26.61 1.29 6.36
CA ASP A 473 -27.96 1.20 5.79
C ASP A 473 -28.02 1.78 4.36
N ALA A 474 -27.11 2.70 4.03
CA ALA A 474 -27.03 3.39 2.74
C ALA A 474 -26.10 2.70 1.71
N LEU A 475 -25.55 1.51 2.02
CA LEU A 475 -24.66 0.77 1.10
C LEU A 475 -25.40 0.06 -0.03
N ALA A 476 -26.66 -0.36 0.20
CA ALA A 476 -27.40 -1.13 -0.79
C ALA A 476 -27.88 -0.24 -1.95
N GLU A 477 -27.82 -0.76 -3.17
CA GLU A 477 -28.27 -0.05 -4.36
C GLU A 477 -29.74 0.39 -4.23
N GLY A 478 -30.03 1.66 -4.59
CA GLY A 478 -31.38 2.23 -4.52
C GLY A 478 -31.82 2.70 -3.13
N THR A 479 -30.95 2.64 -2.11
CA THR A 479 -31.22 3.26 -0.80
C THR A 479 -31.09 4.78 -0.85
N PRO A 480 -31.86 5.51 -0.02
CA PRO A 480 -31.74 6.97 0.06
C PRO A 480 -30.37 7.37 0.65
N PRO A 481 -29.93 8.61 0.41
CA PRO A 481 -28.75 9.18 1.05
C PRO A 481 -28.86 9.13 2.57
N ALA A 482 -27.73 8.96 3.24
CA ALA A 482 -27.65 9.00 4.70
C ALA A 482 -28.02 10.41 5.21
N PRO A 483 -28.75 10.51 6.34
CA PRO A 483 -29.23 11.78 6.88
C PRO A 483 -28.08 12.66 7.39
N ARG A 484 -28.29 13.98 7.38
CA ARG A 484 -27.41 15.01 7.97
C ARG A 484 -28.23 16.16 8.56
N ASP A 485 -27.73 16.83 9.59
CA ASP A 485 -28.31 18.09 10.09
C ASP A 485 -27.77 19.26 9.26
N GLY A 486 -28.52 19.63 8.22
CA GLY A 486 -28.13 20.71 7.29
C GLY A 486 -27.89 22.06 7.97
N LYS A 487 -28.59 22.36 9.08
CA LYS A 487 -28.38 23.61 9.82
C LYS A 487 -27.00 23.65 10.47
N LEU A 488 -26.59 22.55 11.11
CA LEU A 488 -25.28 22.46 11.74
C LEU A 488 -24.15 22.30 10.72
N VAL A 489 -24.40 21.64 9.59
CA VAL A 489 -23.47 21.62 8.45
C VAL A 489 -23.23 23.04 7.95
N GLY A 490 -24.28 23.80 7.63
CA GLY A 490 -24.16 25.17 7.13
C GLY A 490 -23.47 26.11 8.12
N LYS A 491 -23.85 26.05 9.41
CA LYS A 491 -23.22 26.84 10.47
C LYS A 491 -21.72 26.54 10.59
N GLY A 492 -21.37 25.25 10.66
CA GLY A 492 -19.98 24.82 10.78
C GLY A 492 -19.16 25.17 9.53
N SER A 493 -19.69 24.96 8.33
CA SER A 493 -19.04 25.34 7.06
C SER A 493 -18.75 26.84 6.98
N CYS A 494 -19.72 27.70 7.32
CA CYS A 494 -19.50 29.15 7.35
C CYS A 494 -18.46 29.57 8.42
N GLY A 495 -18.48 28.92 9.58
CA GLY A 495 -17.50 29.16 10.64
C GLY A 495 -16.08 28.75 10.24
N ILE A 496 -15.95 27.62 9.52
CA ILE A 496 -14.69 27.16 8.92
C ILE A 496 -14.19 28.20 7.90
N SER A 497 -15.10 28.67 7.04
CA SER A 497 -14.81 29.63 5.96
C SER A 497 -14.14 30.92 6.43
N MET A 498 -14.39 31.35 7.67
CA MET A 498 -13.73 32.50 8.28
C MET A 498 -12.20 32.34 8.42
N HIS A 499 -11.72 31.10 8.45
CA HIS A 499 -10.31 30.75 8.66
C HIS A 499 -9.61 30.34 7.36
N ASP A 500 -10.29 29.67 6.44
CA ASP A 500 -9.67 29.08 5.26
C ASP A 500 -10.03 29.80 3.95
N SER A 501 -11.27 29.71 3.51
CA SER A 501 -11.75 30.12 2.19
C SER A 501 -12.04 31.61 2.04
N ILE A 502 -12.50 32.33 3.07
CA ILE A 502 -12.64 33.80 2.99
C ILE A 502 -11.27 34.46 2.77
N PRO A 503 -10.17 34.07 3.46
CA PRO A 503 -8.83 34.50 3.10
C PRO A 503 -8.43 34.22 1.65
N ILE A 504 -8.80 33.06 1.08
CA ILE A 504 -8.60 32.75 -0.34
C ILE A 504 -9.33 33.80 -1.21
N VAL A 505 -10.63 34.03 -0.95
CA VAL A 505 -11.43 35.02 -1.67
C VAL A 505 -10.78 36.41 -1.57
N ARG A 506 -10.33 36.85 -0.39
CA ARG A 506 -9.67 38.15 -0.23
C ARG A 506 -8.39 38.28 -1.06
N ARG A 507 -7.58 37.23 -1.15
CA ARG A 507 -6.38 37.19 -2.02
C ARG A 507 -6.76 37.23 -3.50
N LEU A 508 -7.81 36.52 -3.91
CA LEU A 508 -8.33 36.61 -5.27
C LEU A 508 -8.79 38.04 -5.57
N LEU A 509 -9.59 38.67 -4.69
CA LEU A 509 -10.09 40.03 -4.88
C LEU A 509 -8.98 41.09 -4.93
N SER A 510 -7.85 40.87 -4.26
CA SER A 510 -6.70 41.80 -4.37
C SER A 510 -6.07 41.86 -5.76
N THR A 511 -6.43 40.96 -6.67
CA THR A 511 -5.99 40.97 -8.07
C THR A 511 -6.86 41.82 -8.98
N LEU A 512 -8.00 42.32 -8.50
CA LEU A 512 -8.88 43.20 -9.28
C LEU A 512 -8.32 44.62 -9.38
N ASP A 513 -8.45 45.23 -10.55
CA ASP A 513 -8.03 46.61 -10.80
C ASP A 513 -8.88 47.62 -10.01
N GLU A 514 -10.17 47.35 -9.86
CA GLU A 514 -11.14 48.18 -9.13
C GLU A 514 -12.00 47.33 -8.19
N PRO A 515 -12.43 47.88 -7.03
CA PRO A 515 -13.39 47.21 -6.16
C PRO A 515 -14.73 46.92 -6.86
N PRO A 516 -15.34 45.73 -6.64
CA PRO A 516 -16.65 45.43 -7.21
C PRO A 516 -17.74 46.32 -6.58
N LYS A 517 -18.66 46.87 -7.38
CA LYS A 517 -19.75 47.71 -6.88
C LYS A 517 -20.95 46.87 -6.45
N LEU A 518 -21.25 45.81 -7.19
CA LEU A 518 -22.30 44.83 -6.91
C LEU A 518 -21.73 43.42 -6.86
N VAL A 519 -21.87 42.77 -5.71
CA VAL A 519 -21.47 41.38 -5.47
C VAL A 519 -22.72 40.51 -5.29
N VAL A 520 -22.76 39.36 -5.94
CA VAL A 520 -23.82 38.35 -5.73
C VAL A 520 -23.21 37.07 -5.21
N ASP A 521 -23.77 36.51 -4.16
CA ASP A 521 -23.37 35.21 -3.61
C ASP A 521 -24.50 34.21 -3.81
N LEU A 522 -24.25 33.19 -4.62
CA LEU A 522 -25.23 32.17 -4.99
C LEU A 522 -25.07 30.98 -4.05
N GLY A 523 -26.03 30.81 -3.13
CA GLY A 523 -25.91 29.87 -2.00
C GLY A 523 -25.18 30.52 -0.81
N CYS A 524 -25.60 31.72 -0.41
CA CYS A 524 -24.81 32.56 0.50
C CYS A 524 -24.74 32.04 1.96
N GLY A 525 -25.52 31.02 2.33
CA GLY A 525 -25.50 30.45 3.68
C GLY A 525 -25.81 31.51 4.73
N SER A 526 -24.86 31.78 5.65
CA SER A 526 -25.01 32.84 6.67
C SER A 526 -24.60 34.25 6.20
N GLY A 527 -24.26 34.44 4.92
CA GLY A 527 -23.82 35.74 4.40
C GLY A 527 -22.42 36.16 4.88
N SER A 528 -21.60 35.22 5.37
CA SER A 528 -20.26 35.50 5.90
C SER A 528 -19.31 36.09 4.85
N TYR A 529 -19.30 35.52 3.63
CA TYR A 529 -18.52 36.08 2.52
C TYR A 529 -18.92 37.52 2.20
N LEU A 530 -20.23 37.77 2.08
CA LEU A 530 -20.77 39.09 1.76
C LEU A 530 -20.41 40.12 2.83
N THR A 531 -20.57 39.79 4.10
CA THR A 531 -20.22 40.69 5.21
C THR A 531 -18.73 41.02 5.23
N GLU A 532 -17.84 40.05 5.01
CA GLU A 532 -16.40 40.30 4.98
C GLU A 532 -15.96 41.12 3.74
N ILE A 533 -16.57 40.88 2.58
CA ILE A 533 -16.30 41.69 1.37
C ILE A 533 -16.80 43.12 1.56
N CYS A 534 -18.01 43.34 2.10
CA CYS A 534 -18.52 44.67 2.37
C CYS A 534 -17.73 45.39 3.48
N LYS A 535 -17.10 44.69 4.42
CA LYS A 535 -16.13 45.29 5.37
C LYS A 535 -14.86 45.73 4.65
N LEU A 536 -14.37 44.94 3.70
CA LEU A 536 -13.18 45.25 2.90
C LEU A 536 -13.40 46.44 1.97
N TYR A 537 -14.57 46.53 1.33
CA TYR A 537 -14.92 47.57 0.37
C TYR A 537 -16.19 48.32 0.80
N LYS A 538 -16.00 49.58 1.24
CA LYS A 538 -17.06 50.38 1.89
C LYS A 538 -18.22 50.76 0.98
N ASP A 539 -17.98 50.86 -0.32
CA ASP A 539 -18.99 51.30 -1.31
C ASP A 539 -19.66 50.13 -2.04
N THR A 540 -19.23 48.89 -1.76
CA THR A 540 -19.81 47.68 -2.34
C THR A 540 -21.18 47.38 -1.75
N LYS A 541 -22.15 47.09 -2.63
CA LYS A 541 -23.44 46.48 -2.29
C LYS A 541 -23.40 44.99 -2.61
N ALA A 542 -24.15 44.21 -1.85
CA ALA A 542 -24.21 42.77 -2.02
C ALA A 542 -25.63 42.22 -2.00
N ILE A 543 -25.84 41.12 -2.72
CA ILE A 543 -27.08 40.35 -2.69
C ILE A 543 -26.71 38.88 -2.44
N GLY A 544 -27.24 38.30 -1.38
CA GLY A 544 -27.13 36.87 -1.10
C GLY A 544 -28.39 36.14 -1.54
N ILE A 545 -28.23 35.10 -2.36
CA ILE A 545 -29.33 34.23 -2.78
C ILE A 545 -29.21 32.93 -2.01
N GLU A 546 -30.27 32.55 -1.31
CA GLU A 546 -30.29 31.35 -0.47
C GLU A 546 -31.62 30.63 -0.65
N PRO A 547 -31.64 29.37 -1.13
CA PRO A 547 -32.87 28.61 -1.30
C PRO A 547 -33.46 28.09 0.01
N ASP A 548 -32.69 27.97 1.09
CA ASP A 548 -33.21 27.55 2.40
C ASP A 548 -33.67 28.74 3.25
N LEU A 549 -34.92 28.67 3.73
CA LEU A 549 -35.48 29.72 4.59
C LEU A 549 -34.71 29.85 5.92
N GLY A 550 -34.21 28.75 6.47
CA GLY A 550 -33.40 28.76 7.69
C GLY A 550 -32.07 29.49 7.48
N GLY A 551 -31.39 29.22 6.36
CA GLY A 551 -30.20 29.93 5.90
C GLY A 551 -30.45 31.43 5.73
N CYS A 552 -31.56 31.80 5.08
CA CYS A 552 -31.96 33.21 4.90
C CYS A 552 -32.06 33.96 6.24
N LEU A 553 -32.75 33.36 7.22
CA LEU A 553 -32.91 33.96 8.54
C LEU A 553 -31.58 34.10 9.28
N ALA A 554 -30.72 33.07 9.20
CA ALA A 554 -29.38 33.11 9.79
C ALA A 554 -28.50 34.20 9.15
N ALA A 555 -28.58 34.37 7.83
CA ALA A 555 -27.87 35.44 7.13
C ALA A 555 -28.36 36.83 7.55
N GLN A 556 -29.67 37.04 7.62
CA GLN A 556 -30.25 38.31 8.03
C GLN A 556 -29.83 38.70 9.46
N GLU A 557 -29.82 37.73 10.38
CA GLU A 557 -29.35 37.94 11.76
C GLU A 557 -27.88 38.34 11.79
N HIS A 558 -26.99 37.56 11.15
CA HIS A 558 -25.55 37.85 11.09
C HIS A 558 -25.23 39.20 10.44
N ILE A 559 -25.93 39.54 9.35
CA ILE A 559 -25.78 40.82 8.66
C ILE A 559 -26.20 41.99 9.56
N ALA A 560 -27.31 41.84 10.31
CA ALA A 560 -27.78 42.84 11.25
C ALA A 560 -26.79 43.04 12.41
N GLU A 561 -26.25 41.94 12.97
CA GLU A 561 -25.20 41.99 14.01
C GLU A 561 -23.92 42.68 13.51
N CYS A 562 -23.57 42.49 12.25
CA CYS A 562 -22.46 43.19 11.61
C CYS A 562 -22.76 44.65 11.24
N GLY A 563 -24.00 45.12 11.39
CA GLY A 563 -24.43 46.47 11.01
C GLY A 563 -24.42 46.72 9.51
N MET A 564 -24.75 45.71 8.70
CA MET A 564 -24.60 45.74 7.23
C MET A 564 -25.92 45.68 6.46
N SER A 565 -27.07 45.77 7.14
CA SER A 565 -28.41 45.62 6.54
C SER A 565 -28.74 46.65 5.44
N ASP A 566 -28.09 47.83 5.44
CA ASP A 566 -28.29 48.86 4.41
C ASP A 566 -27.54 48.55 3.09
N ARG A 567 -26.63 47.56 3.10
CA ARG A 567 -25.74 47.24 1.98
C ARG A 567 -25.87 45.82 1.47
N ILE A 568 -26.42 44.91 2.27
CA ILE A 568 -26.55 43.49 1.94
C ILE A 568 -28.02 43.11 1.97
N GLU A 569 -28.54 42.68 0.82
CA GLU A 569 -29.89 42.14 0.67
C GLU A 569 -29.82 40.60 0.66
N ILE A 570 -30.76 39.93 1.34
CA ILE A 570 -30.91 38.47 1.30
C ILE A 570 -32.22 38.13 0.61
N VAL A 571 -32.14 37.31 -0.43
CA VAL A 571 -33.28 36.88 -1.24
C VAL A 571 -33.47 35.37 -1.10
N HIS A 572 -34.65 34.98 -0.66
CA HIS A 572 -35.08 33.58 -0.65
C HIS A 572 -35.56 33.18 -2.05
N ALA A 573 -34.68 32.58 -2.85
CA ALA A 573 -34.96 32.18 -4.22
C ALA A 573 -34.01 31.08 -4.70
N ASP A 574 -34.38 30.41 -5.80
CA ASP A 574 -33.43 29.59 -6.57
C ASP A 574 -32.39 30.50 -7.25
N ALA A 575 -31.12 30.13 -7.11
CA ALA A 575 -29.97 30.90 -7.59
C ALA A 575 -30.01 31.14 -9.11
N ILE A 576 -30.37 30.12 -9.89
CA ILE A 576 -30.38 30.17 -11.36
C ILE A 576 -31.58 31.00 -11.84
N ASP A 577 -32.75 30.78 -11.25
CA ASP A 577 -33.94 31.53 -11.62
C ASP A 577 -33.82 33.01 -11.29
N TYR A 578 -33.14 33.36 -10.20
CA TYR A 578 -32.89 34.75 -9.83
C TYR A 578 -31.88 35.42 -10.77
N ILE A 579 -30.71 34.80 -10.98
CA ILE A 579 -29.63 35.41 -11.78
C ILE A 579 -30.04 35.63 -13.24
N GLN A 580 -30.92 34.77 -13.78
CA GLN A 580 -31.47 34.93 -15.14
C GLN A 580 -32.44 36.11 -15.28
N LYS A 581 -33.07 36.55 -14.18
CA LYS A 581 -34.06 37.65 -14.17
C LYS A 581 -33.47 38.98 -13.75
N MET A 582 -32.20 39.02 -13.32
CA MET A 582 -31.54 40.25 -12.93
C MET A 582 -31.36 41.18 -14.14
N GLU A 583 -31.90 42.40 -14.05
CA GLU A 583 -31.75 43.42 -15.10
C GLU A 583 -30.33 44.00 -15.14
N THR A 584 -29.69 44.14 -13.98
CA THR A 584 -28.32 44.65 -13.83
C THR A 584 -27.40 43.50 -13.48
N PRO A 585 -26.45 43.13 -14.36
CA PRO A 585 -25.50 42.07 -14.03
C PRO A 585 -24.53 42.52 -12.93
N PRO A 586 -24.19 41.64 -11.97
CA PRO A 586 -23.21 41.96 -10.92
C PRO A 586 -21.79 42.02 -11.47
N ASP A 587 -20.91 42.77 -10.79
CA ASP A 587 -19.49 42.82 -11.13
C ASP A 587 -18.77 41.52 -10.73
N LEU A 588 -19.17 40.95 -9.59
CA LEU A 588 -18.59 39.75 -8.99
C LEU A 588 -19.68 38.78 -8.55
N ILE A 589 -19.49 37.51 -8.86
CA ILE A 589 -20.31 36.40 -8.37
C ILE A 589 -19.46 35.47 -7.52
N LEU A 590 -20.02 34.97 -6.43
CA LEU A 590 -19.43 33.91 -5.60
C LEU A 590 -20.24 32.62 -5.73
N LEU A 591 -19.53 31.50 -5.81
CA LEU A 591 -20.06 30.14 -5.70
C LEU A 591 -19.10 29.34 -4.81
N CYS A 592 -19.33 29.39 -3.49
CA CYS A 592 -18.45 28.73 -2.52
C CYS A 592 -19.10 27.45 -1.99
N PHE A 593 -18.50 26.28 -2.27
CA PHE A 593 -19.00 24.96 -1.86
C PHE A 593 -20.39 24.60 -2.40
N VAL A 594 -20.73 25.09 -3.59
CA VAL A 594 -22.05 24.86 -4.22
C VAL A 594 -21.96 23.88 -5.39
N ILE A 595 -20.88 23.92 -6.18
CA ILE A 595 -20.85 23.20 -7.46
C ILE A 595 -20.78 21.68 -7.27
N HIS A 596 -20.14 21.16 -6.22
CA HIS A 596 -20.17 19.73 -5.88
C HIS A 596 -21.54 19.24 -5.40
N GLU A 597 -22.35 20.10 -4.76
CA GLU A 597 -23.71 19.75 -4.37
C GLU A 597 -24.59 19.63 -5.62
N VAL A 598 -24.53 20.63 -6.50
CA VAL A 598 -25.27 20.62 -7.78
C VAL A 598 -24.84 19.45 -8.65
N LEU A 599 -23.55 19.12 -8.68
CA LEU A 599 -23.03 17.98 -9.42
C LEU A 599 -23.60 16.66 -8.89
N GLY A 600 -23.61 16.46 -7.57
CA GLY A 600 -24.12 15.24 -6.95
C GLY A 600 -25.64 15.06 -7.10
N GLN A 601 -26.40 16.16 -7.07
CA GLN A 601 -27.87 16.12 -7.11
C GLN A 601 -28.44 16.16 -8.52
N SER A 602 -27.81 16.91 -9.43
CA SER A 602 -28.38 17.26 -10.74
C SER A 602 -27.45 16.98 -11.92
N GLY A 603 -26.21 16.57 -11.66
CA GLY A 603 -25.24 16.22 -12.69
C GLY A 603 -24.56 17.42 -13.38
N GLU A 604 -23.59 17.08 -14.23
CA GLU A 604 -22.65 18.01 -14.86
C GLU A 604 -23.33 19.09 -15.71
N GLU A 605 -24.33 18.72 -16.50
CA GLU A 605 -25.06 19.65 -17.37
C GLU A 605 -25.74 20.79 -16.58
N ARG A 606 -26.25 20.48 -15.38
CA ARG A 606 -26.87 21.50 -14.52
C ARG A 606 -25.83 22.45 -13.95
N VAL A 607 -24.65 21.96 -13.59
CA VAL A 607 -23.51 22.80 -13.18
C VAL A 607 -23.13 23.74 -14.31
N MET A 608 -22.99 23.23 -15.54
CA MET A 608 -22.64 24.06 -16.70
C MET A 608 -23.69 25.16 -16.96
N GLN A 609 -24.99 24.83 -16.92
CA GLN A 609 -26.07 25.81 -17.06
C GLN A 609 -26.01 26.90 -16.00
N MET A 610 -25.78 26.53 -14.74
CA MET A 610 -25.66 27.47 -13.63
C MET A 610 -24.51 28.46 -13.86
N LEU A 611 -23.33 27.92 -14.18
CA LEU A 611 -22.13 28.69 -14.43
C LEU A 611 -22.28 29.67 -15.60
N GLN A 612 -22.88 29.21 -16.70
CA GLN A 612 -23.14 30.05 -17.88
C GLN A 612 -24.17 31.15 -17.63
N ALA A 613 -25.24 30.84 -16.88
CA ALA A 613 -26.26 31.79 -16.49
C ALA A 613 -25.72 32.86 -15.55
N ALA A 614 -24.87 32.47 -14.59
CA ALA A 614 -24.21 33.39 -13.67
C ALA A 614 -23.37 34.43 -14.42
N MET A 615 -22.54 34.00 -15.36
CA MET A 615 -21.58 34.86 -16.02
C MET A 615 -22.16 35.75 -17.14
N ASN A 616 -23.42 36.20 -17.11
CA ASN A 616 -24.06 36.89 -18.23
C ASN A 616 -23.66 38.38 -18.46
N GLY A 617 -22.86 38.98 -17.58
CA GLY A 617 -22.60 40.44 -17.50
C GLY A 617 -21.52 41.03 -18.42
N GLY A 618 -20.93 40.24 -19.31
CA GLY A 618 -19.88 40.68 -20.22
C GLY A 618 -18.44 40.44 -19.68
N PRO A 619 -17.40 40.99 -20.33
CA PRO A 619 -16.00 40.58 -20.10
C PRO A 619 -15.38 41.10 -18.79
N ASN A 620 -16.00 42.10 -18.14
CA ASN A 620 -15.51 42.68 -16.89
C ASN A 620 -16.08 41.97 -15.65
N GLN A 621 -17.12 41.15 -15.81
CA GLN A 621 -17.65 40.34 -14.74
C GLN A 621 -16.64 39.27 -14.32
N ARG A 622 -16.63 38.94 -13.02
CA ARG A 622 -15.82 37.85 -12.45
C ARG A 622 -16.68 36.87 -11.70
N LEU A 623 -16.26 35.61 -11.74
CA LEU A 623 -16.83 34.54 -10.94
C LEU A 623 -15.73 33.94 -10.07
N VAL A 624 -15.93 33.98 -8.76
CA VAL A 624 -15.09 33.29 -7.79
C VAL A 624 -15.77 32.00 -7.37
N ILE A 625 -15.04 30.90 -7.48
CA ILE A 625 -15.48 29.58 -7.05
C ILE A 625 -14.54 29.10 -5.95
N ILE A 626 -15.08 28.58 -4.86
CA ILE A 626 -14.33 27.82 -3.86
C ILE A 626 -14.86 26.39 -3.84
N ASP A 627 -13.97 25.40 -3.91
CA ASP A 627 -14.32 23.99 -3.77
C ASP A 627 -13.11 23.15 -3.33
N ILE A 628 -13.29 21.84 -3.20
CA ILE A 628 -12.35 20.87 -2.68
C ILE A 628 -11.84 19.96 -3.81
N ASP A 629 -10.52 19.78 -3.90
CA ASP A 629 -9.87 18.82 -4.81
C ASP A 629 -10.02 17.38 -4.30
N TYR A 630 -10.65 16.52 -5.09
CA TYR A 630 -10.90 15.13 -4.71
C TYR A 630 -9.67 14.23 -4.91
N LEU A 631 -8.81 14.17 -3.89
CA LEU A 631 -7.52 13.45 -3.91
C LEU A 631 -7.48 12.20 -3.01
N ILE A 632 -8.63 11.52 -2.81
CA ILE A 632 -8.73 10.35 -1.91
C ILE A 632 -7.78 9.20 -2.29
N ASP A 633 -7.47 9.04 -3.58
CA ASP A 633 -6.63 7.96 -4.10
C ASP A 633 -5.13 8.30 -4.12
N ASP A 634 -4.72 9.52 -3.74
CA ASP A 634 -3.32 9.92 -3.68
C ASP A 634 -2.73 9.57 -2.29
N PRO A 635 -1.85 8.55 -2.18
CA PRO A 635 -1.30 8.14 -0.90
C PRO A 635 -0.37 9.19 -0.30
N SER A 636 0.26 10.03 -1.13
CA SER A 636 1.15 11.09 -0.66
C SER A 636 0.37 12.16 0.09
N VAL A 637 -0.81 12.55 -0.43
CA VAL A 637 -1.73 13.50 0.21
C VAL A 637 -2.41 12.86 1.42
N MET A 638 -2.90 11.62 1.29
CA MET A 638 -3.62 10.94 2.38
C MET A 638 -2.72 10.51 3.55
N SER A 639 -1.39 10.49 3.37
CA SER A 639 -0.43 10.32 4.47
C SER A 639 -0.26 11.58 5.35
N HIS A 640 -0.76 12.73 4.91
CA HIS A 640 -0.70 13.98 5.67
C HIS A 640 -1.60 13.94 6.92
N LYS A 641 -1.12 14.45 8.06
CA LYS A 641 -1.86 14.34 9.34
C LYS A 641 -3.20 15.07 9.38
N LEU A 642 -3.33 16.18 8.66
CA LEU A 642 -4.64 16.84 8.49
C LEU A 642 -5.57 16.03 7.58
N ALA A 643 -5.01 15.33 6.58
CA ALA A 643 -5.82 14.46 5.72
C ALA A 643 -6.32 13.24 6.50
N GLU A 644 -5.44 12.59 7.27
CA GLU A 644 -5.78 11.49 8.17
C GLU A 644 -6.87 11.90 9.19
N GLY A 645 -6.76 13.10 9.76
CA GLY A 645 -7.65 13.59 10.82
C GLY A 645 -8.96 14.26 10.36
N TYR A 646 -9.03 14.79 9.14
CA TYR A 646 -10.18 15.55 8.65
C TYR A 646 -10.60 15.14 7.24
N TYR A 647 -9.73 15.29 6.23
CA TYR A 647 -10.14 15.11 4.84
C TYR A 647 -10.56 13.69 4.49
N ASN A 648 -9.98 12.66 5.11
CA ASN A 648 -10.40 11.29 4.86
C ASN A 648 -11.89 11.06 5.24
N ALA A 649 -12.30 11.55 6.41
CA ALA A 649 -13.70 11.51 6.84
C ALA A 649 -14.59 12.45 6.00
N TYR A 650 -14.07 13.62 5.62
CA TYR A 650 -14.76 14.56 4.74
C TYR A 650 -14.97 13.95 3.34
N PHE A 651 -14.01 13.26 2.74
CA PHE A 651 -14.20 12.59 1.46
C PHE A 651 -15.18 11.42 1.56
N LEU A 652 -15.12 10.65 2.65
CA LEU A 652 -16.00 9.51 2.87
C LEU A 652 -17.49 9.90 2.91
N LEU A 653 -17.86 11.04 3.49
CA LEU A 653 -19.28 11.39 3.66
C LEU A 653 -19.98 11.81 2.35
N HIS A 654 -19.27 12.29 1.33
CA HIS A 654 -19.89 12.89 0.14
C HIS A 654 -20.70 11.88 -0.70
N PRO A 655 -20.17 10.66 -1.00
CA PRO A 655 -20.94 9.62 -1.67
C PRO A 655 -22.25 9.25 -0.97
N PHE A 656 -22.33 9.43 0.36
CA PHE A 656 -23.51 9.09 1.15
C PHE A 656 -24.51 10.24 1.31
N THR A 657 -24.20 11.45 0.84
CA THR A 657 -25.00 12.66 1.14
C THR A 657 -25.49 13.38 -0.12
N SER A 658 -25.56 12.68 -1.26
CA SER A 658 -25.94 13.23 -2.57
C SER A 658 -25.05 14.38 -3.03
N GLN A 659 -23.79 14.37 -2.64
CA GLN A 659 -22.79 15.33 -3.07
C GLN A 659 -21.70 14.60 -3.85
N LYS A 660 -21.09 15.29 -4.81
CA LYS A 660 -20.03 14.69 -5.63
C LYS A 660 -18.84 15.64 -5.75
N LEU A 661 -17.76 15.29 -5.06
CA LEU A 661 -16.46 15.93 -5.22
C LEU A 661 -15.77 15.43 -6.49
N GLU A 662 -14.97 16.29 -7.09
CA GLU A 662 -14.18 15.99 -8.30
C GLU A 662 -12.82 16.67 -8.23
N THR A 663 -11.90 16.22 -9.09
CA THR A 663 -10.52 16.72 -9.10
C THR A 663 -10.40 18.16 -9.63
N GLN A 664 -9.31 18.86 -9.30
CA GLN A 664 -8.98 20.16 -9.89
C GLN A 664 -8.99 20.09 -11.43
N SER A 665 -8.41 19.03 -12.01
CA SER A 665 -8.37 18.86 -13.47
C SER A 665 -9.75 18.77 -14.09
N TYR A 666 -10.68 18.08 -13.42
CA TYR A 666 -12.06 17.98 -13.89
C TYR A 666 -12.73 19.37 -13.92
N TRP A 667 -12.56 20.16 -12.86
CA TRP A 667 -13.14 21.50 -12.77
C TRP A 667 -12.53 22.47 -13.78
N ASP A 668 -11.21 22.47 -13.93
CA ASP A 668 -10.49 23.29 -14.91
C ASP A 668 -11.01 23.04 -16.35
N ASP A 669 -11.20 21.76 -16.70
CA ASP A 669 -11.73 21.34 -18.01
C ASP A 669 -13.20 21.74 -18.18
N LEU A 670 -14.02 21.61 -17.12
CA LEU A 670 -15.42 22.04 -17.13
C LEU A 670 -15.55 23.55 -17.33
N PHE A 671 -14.75 24.36 -16.61
CA PHE A 671 -14.75 25.82 -16.77
C PHE A 671 -14.34 26.22 -18.19
N ALA A 672 -13.34 25.55 -18.77
CA ALA A 672 -12.93 25.78 -20.14
C ALA A 672 -14.04 25.48 -21.16
N ARG A 673 -14.82 24.40 -20.96
CA ARG A 673 -15.99 24.03 -21.78
C ARG A 673 -17.16 25.02 -21.62
N CYS A 674 -17.30 25.63 -20.44
CA CYS A 674 -18.25 26.74 -20.23
C CYS A 674 -17.85 28.05 -20.94
N GLY A 675 -16.68 28.09 -21.60
CA GLY A 675 -16.18 29.28 -22.28
C GLY A 675 -15.46 30.25 -21.34
N PHE A 676 -14.98 29.77 -20.20
CA PHE A 676 -14.27 30.61 -19.22
C PHE A 676 -12.76 30.37 -19.27
N GLU A 677 -12.02 31.37 -18.81
CA GLU A 677 -10.59 31.28 -18.55
C GLU A 677 -10.33 31.58 -17.07
N ILE A 678 -9.33 30.90 -16.51
CA ILE A 678 -8.91 31.04 -15.12
C ILE A 678 -7.89 32.15 -15.05
N GLU A 679 -8.22 33.26 -14.39
CA GLU A 679 -7.31 34.39 -14.21
C GLU A 679 -6.34 34.18 -13.05
N ALA A 680 -6.85 33.60 -11.97
CA ALA A 680 -6.07 33.33 -10.77
C ALA A 680 -6.57 32.06 -10.08
N LYS A 681 -5.64 31.38 -9.42
CA LYS A 681 -5.90 30.27 -8.51
C LYS A 681 -5.22 30.53 -7.18
N GLN A 682 -5.85 30.08 -6.12
CA GLN A 682 -5.35 30.20 -4.75
C GLN A 682 -5.71 28.93 -3.98
N THR A 683 -4.91 28.61 -2.97
CA THR A 683 -5.18 27.55 -1.99
C THR A 683 -5.16 28.13 -0.58
N THR A 684 -5.57 27.37 0.42
CA THR A 684 -5.55 27.80 1.83
C THR A 684 -4.15 28.23 2.25
N ASP A 685 -4.07 29.12 3.25
CA ASP A 685 -2.77 29.50 3.81
C ASP A 685 -2.07 28.26 4.42
N PRO A 686 -0.82 27.94 4.03
CA PRO A 686 -0.12 26.76 4.51
C PRO A 686 0.08 26.70 6.03
N SER A 687 -0.03 27.83 6.73
CA SER A 687 0.01 27.88 8.21
C SER A 687 -1.24 27.29 8.86
N LEU A 688 -2.36 27.24 8.13
CA LEU A 688 -3.60 26.58 8.55
C LEU A 688 -3.72 25.20 7.90
N ASP A 689 -3.52 25.13 6.58
CA ASP A 689 -3.64 23.91 5.80
C ASP A 689 -2.63 23.89 4.65
N SER A 690 -1.67 22.96 4.73
CA SER A 690 -0.62 22.76 3.72
C SER A 690 -0.90 21.62 2.74
N THR A 691 -2.08 20.99 2.81
CA THR A 691 -2.49 19.92 1.89
C THR A 691 -2.77 20.42 0.48
N ASN A 692 -3.13 21.70 0.34
CA ASN A 692 -3.61 22.31 -0.91
C ASN A 692 -4.89 21.68 -1.47
N ILE A 693 -5.68 20.99 -0.64
CA ILE A 693 -6.93 20.35 -1.05
C ILE A 693 -8.03 21.38 -1.32
N GLU A 694 -8.15 22.43 -0.50
CA GLU A 694 -9.11 23.51 -0.75
C GLU A 694 -8.58 24.50 -1.79
N LEU A 695 -9.40 24.75 -2.81
CA LEU A 695 -9.06 25.50 -4.01
C LEU A 695 -10.00 26.68 -4.20
N GLY A 696 -9.44 27.79 -4.67
CA GLY A 696 -10.20 28.94 -5.14
C GLY A 696 -9.79 29.36 -6.54
N TRP A 697 -10.78 29.59 -7.40
CA TRP A 697 -10.61 30.06 -8.77
C TRP A 697 -11.23 31.44 -8.95
N MET A 698 -10.54 32.34 -9.65
CA MET A 698 -11.14 33.53 -10.26
C MET A 698 -11.28 33.29 -11.77
N LEU A 699 -12.50 33.36 -12.27
CA LEU A 699 -12.85 33.10 -13.65
C LEU A 699 -13.33 34.38 -14.36
N ARG A 700 -13.04 34.47 -15.65
CA ARG A 700 -13.68 35.41 -16.58
C ARG A 700 -14.11 34.72 -17.87
N ARG A 701 -14.99 35.36 -18.63
CA ARG A 701 -15.34 34.88 -19.99
C ARG A 701 -14.15 35.01 -20.94
N LYS A 702 -13.91 33.97 -21.74
CA LYS A 702 -12.97 34.04 -22.87
C LYS A 702 -13.45 35.11 -23.86
N LYS A 703 -12.49 35.87 -24.38
CA LYS A 703 -12.75 36.91 -25.39
C LYS A 703 -13.20 36.34 -26.71
#